data_AF-A0A0Q9WJR6-F1
#
_entry.id   AF-A0A0Q9WJR6-F1
#
_cell.length_a   1.000
_cell.length_b   1.000
_cell.length_c   1.000
_cell.angle_alpha   90.00
_cell.angle_beta   90.00
_cell.angle_gamma   90.00
#
_symmetry.space_group_name_H-M   'P 1'
#
loop_
_entity.id
_entity.type
_entity.pdbx_description
1 polymer ?
#
loop_
_entity_poly.entity_id
_entity_poly.type
_entity_poly.pdbx_seq_one_letter_code
_entity_poly.pdbx_strand_id
1 'polypeptide(L)'
;MVHHGNDDAMNKIPLKSSSGLDDEEKNGGELMQDTAAAEEARREQMRANLLAWMKKLTIVLICFIGIALISYVIISLCFSDEQPPASLHNSNNDSIEATTAAAEEIAIAGPAVAASTSATTPPPSPATILDNSNIEFTSKLGVFEHAAVCSDAEPCSQIGSDIMKRNGSAVDATIATMLCNGLLTAQSMGIGGGLLMNIYDRESQRGHQIDAHVLAPYAADQKMFDKDPNASFTGPLSIAVPGEVMGYHLAHQRFGKLPWRDLVAPSLKICEIGYRMTKHQEKSVRNVWSAIKDNPEYQSIFLNVETGEHHVEGTLLKPSAKLCNTYQLLADNGPMDFYNGTVAKMLADDLKELGSIITQDDLDAYTAEMRHSVTMPLGDDTLYAVPPVSSGSVVSHILSILEGYNFTRADLANEESYALTIHRITEALKFGFARRPELGDPRFNEVRELVSQLNNPEYAVQQRAKINDSHVLAGPHEYGAQFSSEEDPYGTSALAVIAPNGDAVAVTSSINFYFGSGLVGPRTGIILNDGMNDFAVPHNFFKLPQSPANTIDVHKRPMSSQSPMLLADHDGNIRLAISAAGGSKIVPAIVEVVARYLWLGDDLKAAVDAPRFYNQLLPDVLEYEDDKYSESLLQLLQKRGHNLQPLKFDSASVVCAIGRNATAVYANADYRKRGGVSGF
;
A
#
# COMPACT_ATOMS: atom_id res chain seq x y z
N MET A 1 -0.19 -63.05 59.48
CA MET A 1 0.44 -62.20 60.52
C MET A 1 -0.37 -60.90 60.55
N VAL A 2 -1.05 -60.60 61.68
CA VAL A 2 -0.61 -59.61 62.69
C VAL A 2 -0.56 -58.21 62.06
N HIS A 3 -1.68 -57.47 62.06
CA HIS A 3 -2.10 -56.45 63.06
C HIS A 3 -1.39 -55.07 62.86
N HIS A 4 -2.01 -53.89 62.98
CA HIS A 4 -3.40 -53.45 63.31
C HIS A 4 -3.93 -52.54 62.14
N GLY A 5 -5.16 -52.00 62.05
CA GLY A 5 -6.19 -51.68 63.07
C GLY A 5 -5.94 -50.31 63.74
N ASN A 6 -6.91 -49.52 64.19
CA ASN A 6 -8.39 -49.58 64.24
C ASN A 6 -8.89 -48.14 64.60
N ASP A 7 -10.06 -47.55 64.26
CA ASP A 7 -11.23 -47.75 63.36
C ASP A 7 -11.89 -46.32 63.21
N ASP A 8 -13.00 -45.98 62.51
CA ASP A 8 -14.04 -46.71 61.75
C ASP A 8 -14.27 -46.06 60.33
N ALA A 9 -15.29 -45.29 59.90
CA ALA A 9 -16.55 -44.79 60.48
C ALA A 9 -17.67 -44.55 59.41
N MET A 10 -18.93 -44.76 59.80
CA MET A 10 -20.21 -44.39 59.14
C MET A 10 -20.51 -44.81 57.68
N ASN A 11 -21.02 -46.05 57.60
CA ASN A 11 -22.34 -46.41 57.05
C ASN A 11 -22.57 -46.64 55.54
N LYS A 12 -23.54 -47.54 55.30
CA LYS A 12 -23.96 -48.13 54.02
C LYS A 12 -25.39 -47.66 53.66
N ILE A 13 -25.74 -47.62 52.37
CA ILE A 13 -27.01 -48.17 51.80
C ILE A 13 -26.99 -48.04 50.25
N PRO A 14 -27.70 -48.90 49.46
CA PRO A 14 -27.43 -49.06 48.03
C PRO A 14 -28.54 -48.57 47.06
N LEU A 15 -28.13 -48.36 45.80
CA LEU A 15 -28.86 -48.48 44.51
C LEU A 15 -30.41 -48.27 44.48
N LYS A 16 -30.86 -47.20 43.79
CA LYS A 16 -31.99 -47.30 42.83
C LYS A 16 -32.13 -46.11 41.85
N SER A 17 -32.13 -46.45 40.55
CA SER A 17 -32.93 -45.94 39.41
C SER A 17 -33.32 -44.44 39.22
N SER A 18 -33.08 -44.01 37.97
CA SER A 18 -33.97 -43.29 37.02
C SER A 18 -34.14 -41.76 37.00
N SER A 19 -34.16 -41.25 35.75
CA SER A 19 -34.71 -39.98 35.22
C SER A 19 -34.15 -38.64 35.71
N GLY A 20 -33.65 -37.83 34.78
CA GLY A 20 -33.08 -36.49 35.05
C GLY A 20 -32.47 -35.78 33.83
N LEU A 21 -33.02 -35.98 32.63
CA LEU A 21 -32.84 -35.05 31.50
C LEU A 21 -34.09 -34.17 31.48
N ASP A 22 -33.94 -32.83 31.43
CA ASP A 22 -34.95 -31.81 31.00
C ASP A 22 -34.67 -30.35 31.52
N ASP A 23 -33.62 -30.12 32.32
CA ASP A 23 -33.43 -28.82 33.02
C ASP A 23 -32.27 -27.90 32.55
N GLU A 24 -31.32 -28.35 31.72
CA GLU A 24 -30.25 -27.43 31.23
C GLU A 24 -30.67 -26.53 30.05
N GLU A 25 -31.69 -26.91 29.26
CA GLU A 25 -32.07 -26.19 28.03
C GLU A 25 -32.84 -24.88 28.30
N LYS A 26 -33.31 -24.63 29.53
CA LYS A 26 -34.09 -23.42 29.88
C LYS A 26 -33.21 -22.20 30.17
N ASN A 27 -32.05 -22.37 30.81
CA ASN A 27 -31.21 -21.24 31.24
C ASN A 27 -30.52 -20.50 30.10
N GLY A 28 -30.42 -21.11 28.91
CA GLY A 28 -29.92 -20.44 27.70
C GLY A 28 -30.88 -19.38 27.14
N GLY A 29 -32.19 -19.50 27.41
CA GLY A 29 -33.21 -18.58 26.90
C GLY A 29 -33.20 -17.23 27.59
N GLU A 30 -33.20 -17.22 28.93
CA GLU A 30 -33.27 -15.97 29.72
C GLU A 30 -32.02 -15.09 29.51
N LEU A 31 -30.83 -15.68 29.46
CA LEU A 31 -29.57 -14.95 29.25
C LEU A 31 -29.49 -14.27 27.86
N MET A 32 -30.12 -14.87 26.84
CA MET A 32 -30.23 -14.32 25.49
C MET A 32 -31.29 -13.20 25.40
N GLN A 33 -32.34 -13.25 26.22
CA GLN A 33 -33.35 -12.18 26.28
C GLN A 33 -32.84 -10.95 27.04
N ASP A 34 -32.17 -11.13 28.18
CA ASP A 34 -31.59 -10.01 28.96
C ASP A 34 -30.53 -9.23 28.15
N THR A 35 -29.72 -9.92 27.35
CA THR A 35 -28.71 -9.27 26.49
C THR A 35 -29.35 -8.48 25.34
N ALA A 36 -30.38 -9.04 24.68
CA ALA A 36 -31.13 -8.34 23.63
C ALA A 36 -31.85 -7.10 24.18
N ALA A 37 -32.53 -7.21 25.32
CA ALA A 37 -33.23 -6.10 25.97
C ALA A 37 -32.26 -4.99 26.42
N ALA A 38 -31.09 -5.36 26.96
CA ALA A 38 -30.04 -4.39 27.32
C ALA A 38 -29.45 -3.68 26.08
N GLU A 39 -29.41 -4.33 24.91
CA GLU A 39 -28.96 -3.69 23.68
C GLU A 39 -30.02 -2.76 23.08
N GLU A 40 -31.30 -3.15 23.11
CA GLU A 40 -32.41 -2.29 22.68
C GLU A 40 -32.52 -1.02 23.54
N ALA A 41 -32.38 -1.15 24.87
CA ALA A 41 -32.32 0.00 25.77
C ALA A 41 -31.14 0.96 25.46
N ARG A 42 -29.98 0.43 25.04
CA ARG A 42 -28.85 1.26 24.55
C ARG A 42 -29.18 1.97 23.24
N ARG A 43 -29.89 1.32 22.32
CA ARG A 43 -30.34 1.90 21.05
C ARG A 43 -31.38 3.01 21.28
N GLU A 44 -32.29 2.85 22.23
CA GLU A 44 -33.22 3.92 22.65
C GLU A 44 -32.50 5.11 23.30
N GLN A 45 -31.57 4.86 24.24
CA GLN A 45 -30.77 5.91 24.86
C GLN A 45 -29.94 6.69 23.82
N MET A 46 -29.41 6.00 22.80
CA MET A 46 -28.71 6.64 21.69
C MET A 46 -29.65 7.50 20.82
N ARG A 47 -30.86 7.02 20.49
CA ARG A 47 -31.89 7.80 19.78
C ARG A 47 -32.31 9.05 20.58
N ALA A 48 -32.48 8.94 21.89
CA ALA A 48 -32.81 10.06 22.78
C ALA A 48 -31.69 11.12 22.80
N ASN A 49 -30.44 10.69 22.89
CA ASN A 49 -29.27 11.58 22.80
C ASN A 49 -29.17 12.27 21.43
N LEU A 50 -29.44 11.53 20.34
CA LEU A 50 -29.43 12.08 18.98
C LEU A 50 -30.51 13.19 18.82
N LEU A 51 -31.73 12.92 19.28
CA LEU A 51 -32.83 13.90 19.28
C LEU A 51 -32.54 15.13 20.15
N ALA A 52 -31.86 14.95 21.28
CA ALA A 52 -31.41 16.07 22.13
C ALA A 52 -30.31 16.91 21.45
N TRP A 53 -29.39 16.27 20.72
CA TRP A 53 -28.36 16.95 19.93
C TRP A 53 -28.96 17.71 18.74
N MET A 54 -29.85 17.07 17.96
CA MET A 54 -30.56 17.71 16.86
C MET A 54 -31.34 18.94 17.32
N LYS A 55 -32.07 18.87 18.45
CA LYS A 55 -32.77 20.03 19.02
C LYS A 55 -31.83 21.19 19.37
N LYS A 56 -30.64 20.92 19.90
CA LYS A 56 -29.61 21.96 20.14
C LYS A 56 -29.13 22.57 18.81
N LEU A 57 -28.85 21.74 17.80
CA LEU A 57 -28.44 22.19 16.47
C LEU A 57 -29.50 23.10 15.82
N THR A 58 -30.79 22.73 15.88
CA THR A 58 -31.89 23.56 15.37
C THR A 58 -31.98 24.91 16.08
N ILE A 59 -31.81 24.95 17.41
CA ILE A 59 -31.81 26.21 18.18
C ILE A 59 -30.65 27.11 17.73
N VAL A 60 -29.44 26.55 17.57
CA VAL A 60 -28.28 27.30 17.06
C VAL A 60 -28.54 27.86 15.66
N LEU A 61 -29.12 27.06 14.75
CA LEU A 61 -29.48 27.50 13.40
C LEU A 61 -30.46 28.68 13.41
N ILE A 62 -31.51 28.61 14.25
CA ILE A 62 -32.50 29.69 14.42
C ILE A 62 -31.83 30.97 14.95
N CYS A 63 -30.90 30.85 15.90
CA CYS A 63 -30.13 32.00 16.39
C CYS A 63 -29.26 32.64 15.30
N PHE A 64 -28.56 31.84 14.47
CA PHE A 64 -27.78 32.35 13.34
C PHE A 64 -28.65 33.06 12.30
N ILE A 65 -29.80 32.49 11.93
CA ILE A 65 -30.77 33.12 11.00
C ILE A 65 -31.30 34.44 11.59
N GLY A 66 -31.61 34.48 12.89
CA GLY A 66 -32.03 35.70 13.57
C GLY A 66 -30.97 36.80 13.55
N ILE A 67 -29.71 36.46 13.83
CA ILE A 67 -28.57 37.40 13.75
C ILE A 67 -28.37 37.90 12.31
N ALA A 68 -28.44 37.02 11.31
CA ALA A 68 -28.29 37.41 9.90
C ALA A 68 -29.41 38.37 9.45
N LEU A 69 -30.67 38.13 9.85
CA LEU A 69 -31.79 39.02 9.55
C LEU A 69 -31.66 40.39 10.24
N ILE A 70 -31.20 40.43 11.50
CA ILE A 70 -30.95 41.69 12.22
C ILE A 70 -29.82 42.47 11.52
N SER A 71 -28.72 41.82 11.16
CA SER A 71 -27.62 42.43 10.41
C SER A 71 -28.07 42.98 9.06
N TYR A 72 -28.90 42.23 8.32
CA TYR A 72 -29.47 42.67 7.05
C TYR A 72 -30.33 43.93 7.20
N VAL A 73 -31.23 43.97 8.20
CA VAL A 73 -32.08 45.15 8.48
C VAL A 73 -31.22 46.37 8.87
N ILE A 74 -30.18 46.19 9.68
CA ILE A 74 -29.24 47.27 10.03
C ILE A 74 -28.54 47.80 8.77
N ILE A 75 -28.05 46.92 7.89
CA ILE A 75 -27.40 47.32 6.63
C ILE A 75 -28.38 48.08 5.72
N SER A 76 -29.62 47.59 5.55
CA SER A 76 -30.64 48.30 4.74
C SER A 76 -30.99 49.69 5.29
N LEU A 77 -31.01 49.85 6.62
CA LEU A 77 -31.24 51.16 7.27
C LEU A 77 -30.04 52.11 7.12
N CYS A 78 -28.81 51.58 7.05
CA CYS A 78 -27.60 52.39 6.86
C CYS A 78 -27.34 52.86 5.42
N PHE A 79 -28.02 52.30 4.41
CA PHE A 79 -27.80 52.61 2.98
C PHE A 79 -29.03 53.20 2.28
N SER A 80 -29.93 53.85 3.03
CA SER A 80 -31.16 54.45 2.50
C SER A 80 -31.14 55.98 2.37
N ASP A 81 -29.99 56.58 2.00
CA ASP A 81 -29.92 57.95 1.47
C ASP A 81 -28.59 58.21 0.73
N GLU A 82 -28.61 58.31 -0.61
CA GLU A 82 -27.85 59.27 -1.44
C GLU A 82 -28.09 59.06 -2.95
N GLN A 83 -28.22 60.17 -3.70
CA GLN A 83 -28.22 60.20 -5.17
C GLN A 83 -27.84 61.62 -5.66
N PRO A 84 -27.45 61.79 -6.94
CA PRO A 84 -26.09 61.72 -7.46
C PRO A 84 -25.49 63.13 -7.71
N PRO A 85 -24.38 63.25 -8.45
CA PRO A 85 -24.53 63.75 -9.83
C PRO A 85 -23.60 63.08 -10.85
N ALA A 86 -23.66 63.52 -12.12
CA ALA A 86 -23.08 62.84 -13.28
C ALA A 86 -21.98 63.64 -14.02
N SER A 87 -21.17 62.88 -14.78
CA SER A 87 -20.51 63.23 -16.06
C SER A 87 -19.71 64.53 -16.22
N LEU A 88 -18.46 64.42 -16.70
CA LEU A 88 -17.90 65.36 -17.69
C LEU A 88 -16.70 64.76 -18.47
N HIS A 89 -16.43 65.35 -19.63
CA HIS A 89 -15.33 65.04 -20.57
C HIS A 89 -13.96 65.52 -20.06
N ASN A 90 -12.84 64.89 -20.48
CA ASN A 90 -12.09 65.39 -21.65
C ASN A 90 -10.99 64.42 -22.17
N SER A 91 -10.41 64.77 -23.33
CA SER A 91 -9.37 64.02 -24.05
C SER A 91 -7.94 64.57 -23.82
N ASN A 92 -6.94 63.72 -24.12
CA ASN A 92 -5.72 63.95 -24.92
C ASN A 92 -4.68 62.87 -24.50
N ASN A 93 -4.11 62.05 -25.39
CA ASN A 93 -3.14 62.35 -26.47
C ASN A 93 -1.81 62.92 -25.92
N ASP A 94 -0.78 62.08 -25.80
CA ASP A 94 0.36 62.10 -26.73
C ASP A 94 1.29 60.88 -26.57
N SER A 95 2.07 60.60 -27.61
CA SER A 95 3.02 59.50 -27.74
C SER A 95 4.45 60.04 -27.89
N ILE A 96 5.47 59.28 -27.48
CA ILE A 96 6.86 59.44 -27.95
C ILE A 96 7.61 58.10 -27.89
N GLU A 97 8.66 57.98 -28.72
CA GLU A 97 9.25 56.71 -29.16
C GLU A 97 10.40 56.17 -28.30
N ALA A 98 10.89 54.99 -28.65
CA ALA A 98 12.01 54.30 -28.02
C ALA A 98 13.39 54.79 -28.51
N THR A 99 14.46 54.37 -27.83
CA THR A 99 15.74 54.07 -28.52
C THR A 99 16.61 53.09 -27.73
N THR A 100 17.52 52.42 -28.44
CA THR A 100 18.44 51.39 -27.94
C THR A 100 19.87 51.92 -27.80
N ALA A 101 20.67 51.29 -26.94
CA ALA A 101 22.14 51.34 -26.97
C ALA A 101 22.72 50.04 -26.40
N ALA A 102 23.97 49.70 -26.75
CA ALA A 102 24.61 48.42 -26.43
C ALA A 102 26.04 48.59 -25.86
N ALA A 103 26.65 47.46 -25.53
CA ALA A 103 27.93 47.27 -24.84
C ALA A 103 29.16 48.04 -25.36
N GLU A 104 30.16 48.18 -24.49
CA GLU A 104 31.58 48.33 -24.88
C GLU A 104 32.50 47.65 -23.83
N GLU A 105 33.72 47.27 -24.24
CA GLU A 105 34.66 46.42 -23.49
C GLU A 105 36.09 46.97 -23.62
N ILE A 106 36.80 47.18 -22.50
CA ILE A 106 38.24 47.50 -22.49
C ILE A 106 38.93 46.84 -21.28
N ALA A 107 40.10 46.24 -21.51
CA ALA A 107 40.98 45.63 -20.49
C ALA A 107 42.32 46.37 -20.36
N ILE A 108 43.09 46.14 -19.29
CA ILE A 108 44.57 46.25 -19.24
C ILE A 108 45.15 45.60 -17.97
N ALA A 109 46.42 45.19 -18.03
CA ALA A 109 47.13 44.36 -17.05
C ALA A 109 47.45 45.03 -15.68
N GLY A 110 47.79 44.19 -14.69
CA GLY A 110 48.40 44.59 -13.40
C GLY A 110 49.82 44.04 -13.21
N PRO A 111 50.40 44.14 -11.99
CA PRO A 111 51.67 43.51 -11.60
C PRO A 111 51.48 42.31 -10.64
N ALA A 112 52.57 41.59 -10.31
CA ALA A 112 52.55 40.26 -9.67
C ALA A 112 53.36 40.18 -8.35
N VAL A 113 53.59 38.94 -7.86
CA VAL A 113 54.40 38.52 -6.66
C VAL A 113 53.61 38.62 -5.34
N ALA A 114 53.63 37.66 -4.39
CA ALA A 114 54.47 36.45 -4.21
C ALA A 114 53.65 35.14 -4.03
N ALA A 115 54.35 34.00 -3.92
CA ALA A 115 53.75 32.66 -3.82
C ALA A 115 53.79 32.05 -2.41
N SER A 116 52.90 31.08 -2.17
CA SER A 116 53.04 30.03 -1.14
C SER A 116 52.56 28.70 -1.71
N THR A 117 53.18 27.60 -1.28
CA THR A 117 53.12 26.29 -1.97
C THR A 117 52.25 25.25 -1.27
N SER A 118 51.43 24.51 -2.04
CA SER A 118 50.88 23.20 -1.67
C SER A 118 50.76 22.31 -2.91
N ALA A 119 50.93 21.00 -2.74
CA ALA A 119 51.22 20.07 -3.83
C ALA A 119 50.12 19.92 -4.89
N THR A 120 50.51 19.84 -6.16
CA THR A 120 49.65 19.45 -7.29
C THR A 120 49.39 17.94 -7.24
N THR A 121 48.14 17.54 -6.99
CA THR A 121 47.69 16.20 -7.39
C THR A 121 47.65 16.12 -8.92
N PRO A 122 47.97 14.97 -9.55
CA PRO A 122 47.71 14.80 -10.98
C PRO A 122 46.20 14.95 -11.26
N PRO A 123 45.79 15.42 -12.44
CA PRO A 123 44.38 15.43 -12.81
C PRO A 123 43.84 14.00 -12.79
N PRO A 124 42.58 13.77 -12.38
CA PRO A 124 41.98 12.45 -12.46
C PRO A 124 42.00 11.98 -13.91
N SER A 125 42.47 10.75 -14.15
CA SER A 125 42.33 10.10 -15.45
C SER A 125 40.86 10.14 -15.89
N PRO A 126 40.58 10.31 -17.20
CA PRO A 126 39.22 10.15 -17.72
C PRO A 126 38.63 8.85 -17.19
N ALA A 127 37.48 8.92 -16.54
CA ALA A 127 36.85 7.74 -15.95
C ALA A 127 36.61 6.71 -17.05
N THR A 128 37.27 5.56 -16.96
CA THR A 128 37.06 4.46 -17.89
C THR A 128 35.59 4.08 -17.80
N ILE A 129 34.83 4.33 -18.87
CA ILE A 129 33.45 3.86 -18.98
C ILE A 129 33.53 2.34 -19.13
N LEU A 130 33.45 1.66 -17.99
CA LEU A 130 33.17 0.23 -17.94
C LEU A 130 31.76 0.05 -18.48
N ASP A 131 31.65 -0.69 -19.58
CA ASP A 131 30.38 -1.17 -20.12
C ASP A 131 29.80 -2.21 -19.14
N ASN A 132 29.14 -1.71 -18.10
CA ASN A 132 28.54 -2.49 -17.03
C ASN A 132 27.16 -3.07 -17.40
N SER A 133 26.79 -3.06 -18.69
CA SER A 133 25.50 -3.56 -19.19
C SER A 133 25.17 -4.99 -18.76
N ASN A 134 26.20 -5.81 -18.50
CA ASN A 134 26.10 -7.22 -18.12
C ASN A 134 26.40 -7.56 -16.65
N ILE A 135 26.49 -6.57 -15.74
CA ILE A 135 26.56 -6.89 -14.29
C ILE A 135 25.16 -7.16 -13.76
N GLU A 136 24.88 -8.42 -13.40
CA GLU A 136 23.65 -8.80 -12.70
C GLU A 136 23.63 -8.11 -11.31
N PHE A 137 22.64 -7.24 -11.09
CA PHE A 137 22.53 -6.48 -9.85
C PHE A 137 21.99 -7.41 -8.76
N THR A 138 22.72 -7.51 -7.65
CA THR A 138 22.33 -8.30 -6.48
C THR A 138 21.94 -7.38 -5.33
N SER A 139 20.98 -7.80 -4.50
CA SER A 139 20.60 -7.04 -3.30
C SER A 139 21.75 -7.02 -2.28
N LYS A 140 21.68 -6.09 -1.33
CA LYS A 140 22.60 -6.04 -0.19
C LYS A 140 21.80 -6.30 1.09
N LEU A 141 22.22 -7.31 1.85
CA LEU A 141 21.71 -7.54 3.19
C LEU A 141 22.26 -6.44 4.10
N GLY A 142 21.40 -5.52 4.51
CA GLY A 142 21.70 -4.58 5.59
C GLY A 142 21.67 -5.32 6.93
N VAL A 143 22.62 -4.99 7.81
CA VAL A 143 22.72 -5.51 9.18
C VAL A 143 22.97 -4.33 10.09
N PHE A 144 22.07 -4.11 11.05
CA PHE A 144 21.99 -2.92 11.90
C PHE A 144 21.73 -3.33 13.35
N GLU A 145 22.07 -2.47 14.33
CA GLU A 145 21.98 -2.85 15.75
C GLU A 145 20.63 -2.50 16.38
N HIS A 146 19.94 -1.47 15.91
CA HIS A 146 18.77 -0.90 16.59
C HIS A 146 17.55 -0.73 15.67
N ALA A 147 17.75 -0.23 14.45
CA ALA A 147 16.67 0.13 13.54
C ALA A 147 17.02 -0.10 12.07
N ALA A 148 16.00 -0.32 11.25
CA ALA A 148 16.15 -0.42 9.81
C ALA A 148 14.93 0.10 9.06
N VAL A 149 15.19 0.57 7.84
CA VAL A 149 14.23 0.91 6.79
C VAL A 149 14.63 0.14 5.55
N CYS A 150 13.63 -0.36 4.84
CA CYS A 150 13.75 -0.97 3.52
C CYS A 150 12.76 -0.26 2.59
N SER A 151 13.18 0.02 1.35
CA SER A 151 12.33 0.65 0.35
C SER A 151 12.83 0.41 -1.07
N ASP A 152 11.98 0.69 -2.05
CA ASP A 152 12.32 0.67 -3.48
C ASP A 152 13.39 1.69 -3.93
N ALA A 153 13.99 2.48 -3.02
CA ALA A 153 15.09 3.39 -3.33
C ALA A 153 16.00 3.68 -2.12
N GLU A 154 17.31 3.41 -2.24
CA GLU A 154 18.33 3.62 -1.18
C GLU A 154 18.30 5.04 -0.56
N PRO A 155 18.17 6.15 -1.31
CA PRO A 155 18.07 7.49 -0.71
C PRO A 155 16.84 7.68 0.18
N CYS A 156 15.73 7.02 -0.13
CA CYS A 156 14.51 7.11 0.67
C CYS A 156 14.63 6.28 1.95
N SER A 157 15.22 5.09 1.89
CA SER A 157 15.56 4.33 3.10
C SER A 157 16.48 5.11 4.04
N GLN A 158 17.47 5.82 3.47
CA GLN A 158 18.34 6.71 4.25
C GLN A 158 17.56 7.84 4.95
N ILE A 159 16.58 8.45 4.26
CA ILE A 159 15.71 9.48 4.85
C ILE A 159 14.94 8.94 6.07
N GLY A 160 14.31 7.76 5.98
CA GLY A 160 13.64 7.16 7.13
C GLY A 160 14.58 6.82 8.29
N SER A 161 15.78 6.30 7.98
CA SER A 161 16.85 6.03 8.96
C SER A 161 17.25 7.31 9.70
N ASP A 162 17.43 8.42 8.98
CA ASP A 162 17.81 9.71 9.58
C ASP A 162 16.65 10.39 10.33
N ILE A 163 15.40 10.14 9.98
CA ILE A 163 14.22 10.56 10.76
C ILE A 163 14.17 9.83 12.12
N MET A 164 14.46 8.52 12.16
CA MET A 164 14.55 7.79 13.44
C MET A 164 15.73 8.25 14.30
N LYS A 165 16.89 8.58 13.71
CA LYS A 165 18.03 9.18 14.43
C LYS A 165 17.69 10.55 15.03
N ARG A 166 16.71 11.26 14.45
CA ARG A 166 16.14 12.51 14.97
C ARG A 166 15.02 12.31 16.00
N ASN A 167 14.87 11.09 16.53
CA ASN A 167 13.84 10.69 17.51
C ASN A 167 12.40 10.72 16.95
N GLY A 168 12.23 10.57 15.64
CA GLY A 168 10.92 10.26 15.04
C GLY A 168 10.49 8.82 15.33
N SER A 169 9.18 8.56 15.22
CA SER A 169 8.62 7.19 15.33
C SER A 169 8.88 6.35 14.07
N ALA A 170 8.56 5.05 14.15
CA ALA A 170 8.50 4.20 12.96
C ALA A 170 7.60 4.81 11.87
N VAL A 171 6.46 5.40 12.27
CA VAL A 171 5.49 6.04 11.37
C VAL A 171 6.01 7.36 10.78
N ASP A 172 6.69 8.20 11.55
CA ASP A 172 7.37 9.39 11.00
C ASP A 172 8.36 8.99 9.89
N ALA A 173 9.14 7.94 10.13
CA ALA A 173 10.12 7.40 9.19
C ALA A 173 9.48 6.76 7.95
N THR A 174 8.36 6.04 8.13
CA THR A 174 7.56 5.54 7.01
C THR A 174 7.06 6.69 6.15
N ILE A 175 6.42 7.71 6.73
CA ILE A 175 5.86 8.84 5.98
C ILE A 175 6.96 9.56 5.18
N ALA A 176 8.09 9.89 5.80
CA ALA A 176 9.20 10.57 5.11
C ALA A 176 9.81 9.71 3.99
N THR A 177 9.97 8.39 4.21
CA THR A 177 10.43 7.45 3.17
C THR A 177 9.42 7.34 2.02
N MET A 178 8.12 7.27 2.32
CA MET A 178 7.07 7.15 1.31
C MET A 178 6.94 8.42 0.47
N LEU A 179 6.99 9.61 1.10
CA LEU A 179 7.05 10.90 0.40
C LEU A 179 8.31 11.03 -0.48
N CYS A 180 9.38 10.30 -0.20
CA CYS A 180 10.55 10.22 -1.09
C CYS A 180 10.32 9.21 -2.22
N ASN A 181 9.78 8.03 -1.91
CA ASN A 181 9.45 7.01 -2.92
C ASN A 181 8.39 7.51 -3.91
N GLY A 182 7.46 8.39 -3.52
CA GLY A 182 6.49 9.04 -4.42
C GLY A 182 7.12 10.01 -5.44
N LEU A 183 8.39 10.40 -5.26
CA LEU A 183 9.16 11.18 -6.24
C LEU A 183 10.10 10.28 -7.06
N LEU A 184 10.79 9.32 -6.43
CA LEU A 184 11.78 8.45 -7.08
C LEU A 184 11.15 7.24 -7.80
N THR A 185 9.97 6.81 -7.37
CA THR A 185 9.19 5.69 -7.93
C THR A 185 7.79 6.15 -8.35
N ALA A 186 7.70 7.38 -8.86
CA ALA A 186 6.45 8.03 -9.29
C ALA A 186 5.66 7.25 -10.36
N GLN A 187 6.29 6.29 -11.05
CA GLN A 187 5.63 5.33 -11.94
C GLN A 187 4.84 4.23 -11.21
N SER A 188 4.92 4.14 -9.88
CA SER A 188 4.44 3.01 -9.06
C SER A 188 3.71 3.42 -7.78
N MET A 189 3.88 4.65 -7.28
CA MET A 189 3.13 5.17 -6.14
C MET A 189 3.20 6.71 -6.10
N GLY A 190 2.44 7.32 -5.19
CA GLY A 190 2.54 8.73 -4.86
C GLY A 190 1.19 9.30 -4.47
N ILE A 191 1.19 10.58 -4.10
CA ILE A 191 0.05 11.27 -3.48
C ILE A 191 -1.27 11.25 -4.29
N GLY A 192 -1.22 10.90 -5.59
CA GLY A 192 -2.40 10.65 -6.43
C GLY A 192 -2.96 9.22 -6.40
N GLY A 193 -2.48 8.36 -5.49
CA GLY A 193 -2.89 6.96 -5.32
C GLY A 193 -3.46 6.64 -3.94
N GLY A 194 -3.26 5.39 -3.48
CA GLY A 194 -3.76 4.92 -2.19
C GLY A 194 -2.93 3.79 -1.58
N LEU A 195 -2.95 3.70 -0.24
CA LEU A 195 -2.11 2.79 0.53
C LEU A 195 -2.89 1.94 1.54
N LEU A 196 -2.31 0.81 1.90
CA LEU A 196 -2.66 0.04 3.09
C LEU A 196 -1.42 -0.07 3.99
N MET A 197 -1.55 0.32 5.26
CA MET A 197 -0.44 0.37 6.23
C MET A 197 -0.78 -0.50 7.45
N ASN A 198 0.12 -1.41 7.79
CA ASN A 198 0.08 -2.25 8.98
C ASN A 198 1.14 -1.75 9.97
N ILE A 199 0.74 -1.48 11.20
CA ILE A 199 1.55 -0.84 12.25
C ILE A 199 1.49 -1.74 13.49
N TYR A 200 2.64 -2.06 14.06
CA TYR A 200 2.74 -2.72 15.36
C TYR A 200 3.25 -1.74 16.42
N ASP A 201 2.43 -1.51 17.43
CA ASP A 201 2.78 -0.81 18.66
C ASP A 201 3.37 -1.82 19.65
N ARG A 202 4.65 -1.66 19.99
CA ARG A 202 5.39 -2.57 20.88
C ARG A 202 5.01 -2.39 22.36
N GLU A 203 4.54 -1.21 22.75
CA GLU A 203 4.16 -0.89 24.14
C GLU A 203 2.83 -1.54 24.51
N SER A 204 1.83 -1.49 23.63
CA SER A 204 0.55 -2.19 23.85
C SER A 204 0.48 -3.61 23.27
N GLN A 205 1.49 -4.02 22.48
CA GLN A 205 1.55 -5.30 21.75
C GLN A 205 0.40 -5.50 20.75
N ARG A 206 0.00 -4.42 20.04
CA ARG A 206 -1.18 -4.41 19.15
C ARG A 206 -0.83 -4.12 17.71
N GLY A 207 -1.46 -4.89 16.81
CA GLY A 207 -1.60 -4.53 15.40
C GLY A 207 -2.68 -3.47 15.19
N HIS A 208 -2.31 -2.41 14.49
CA HIS A 208 -3.18 -1.36 13.97
C HIS A 208 -3.03 -1.33 12.44
N GLN A 209 -4.15 -1.18 11.74
CA GLN A 209 -4.14 -0.99 10.29
C GLN A 209 -4.74 0.36 9.94
N ILE A 210 -4.19 1.01 8.91
CA ILE A 210 -4.77 2.19 8.27
C ILE A 210 -5.12 1.80 6.84
N ASP A 211 -6.42 1.82 6.57
CA ASP A 211 -6.99 1.73 5.24
C ASP A 211 -7.08 3.15 4.67
N ALA A 212 -6.20 3.47 3.74
CA ALA A 212 -6.21 4.70 2.95
C ALA A 212 -6.16 4.37 1.45
N HIS A 213 -6.85 3.29 1.08
CA HIS A 213 -6.99 2.87 -0.31
C HIS A 213 -8.02 3.78 -1.02
N VAL A 214 -7.98 3.79 -2.35
CA VAL A 214 -8.77 4.74 -3.17
C VAL A 214 -10.28 4.48 -3.07
N LEU A 215 -11.10 5.51 -3.31
CA LEU A 215 -12.57 5.41 -3.30
C LEU A 215 -13.17 5.63 -4.69
N ALA A 216 -14.23 4.91 -5.03
CA ALA A 216 -15.09 5.27 -6.16
C ALA A 216 -15.83 6.60 -5.86
N PRO A 217 -15.82 7.59 -6.77
CA PRO A 217 -16.46 8.89 -6.54
C PRO A 217 -18.01 8.82 -6.48
N TYR A 218 -18.64 9.88 -5.99
CA TYR A 218 -20.10 10.03 -5.90
C TYR A 218 -20.82 9.91 -7.25
N ALA A 219 -20.13 10.21 -8.35
CA ALA A 219 -20.63 10.10 -9.71
C ALA A 219 -20.32 8.75 -10.40
N ALA A 220 -19.73 7.78 -9.69
CA ALA A 220 -19.52 6.43 -10.23
C ALA A 220 -20.85 5.70 -10.41
N ASP A 221 -20.96 4.93 -11.50
CA ASP A 221 -22.10 4.05 -11.79
C ASP A 221 -21.60 2.62 -11.97
N GLN A 222 -22.35 1.64 -11.48
CA GLN A 222 -21.95 0.21 -11.52
C GLN A 222 -21.62 -0.29 -12.94
N LYS A 223 -22.17 0.36 -13.98
CA LYS A 223 -22.10 -0.03 -15.39
C LYS A 223 -21.35 0.98 -16.25
N MET A 224 -20.58 1.90 -15.64
CA MET A 224 -19.82 2.92 -16.37
C MET A 224 -18.85 2.33 -17.40
N PHE A 225 -18.38 1.09 -17.17
CA PHE A 225 -17.48 0.35 -18.07
C PHE A 225 -18.15 -0.76 -18.90
N ASP A 226 -19.47 -1.01 -18.78
CA ASP A 226 -20.19 -2.06 -19.53
C ASP A 226 -20.01 -1.97 -21.07
N LYS A 227 -19.76 -0.77 -21.57
CA LYS A 227 -19.63 -0.46 -23.01
C LYS A 227 -18.19 -0.43 -23.51
N ASP A 228 -17.26 -0.08 -22.63
CA ASP A 228 -15.83 -0.03 -22.92
C ASP A 228 -15.02 -0.29 -21.64
N PRO A 229 -14.70 -1.57 -21.35
CA PRO A 229 -13.83 -1.94 -20.25
C PRO A 229 -12.43 -1.30 -20.30
N ASN A 230 -11.93 -0.87 -21.46
CA ASN A 230 -10.58 -0.28 -21.54
C ASN A 230 -10.49 1.08 -20.81
N ALA A 231 -11.63 1.74 -20.61
CA ALA A 231 -11.73 3.00 -19.87
C ALA A 231 -11.56 2.82 -18.34
N SER A 232 -11.52 1.59 -17.81
CA SER A 232 -11.14 1.35 -16.41
C SER A 232 -9.63 1.40 -16.19
N PHE A 233 -8.81 1.09 -17.21
CA PHE A 233 -7.34 1.05 -17.14
C PHE A 233 -6.67 2.40 -17.42
N THR A 234 -7.30 3.28 -18.22
CA THR A 234 -6.65 4.52 -18.69
C THR A 234 -7.65 5.67 -18.86
N GLY A 235 -7.14 6.90 -18.81
CA GLY A 235 -7.94 8.11 -19.00
C GLY A 235 -8.80 8.48 -17.78
N PRO A 236 -9.64 9.51 -17.88
CA PRO A 236 -10.17 10.22 -16.72
C PRO A 236 -11.24 9.48 -15.91
N LEU A 237 -11.82 8.41 -16.47
CA LEU A 237 -12.81 7.56 -15.80
C LEU A 237 -12.15 6.43 -14.97
N SER A 238 -10.88 6.10 -15.24
CA SER A 238 -10.11 5.15 -14.45
C SER A 238 -9.75 5.66 -13.05
N ILE A 239 -9.79 6.98 -12.86
CA ILE A 239 -9.30 7.64 -11.64
C ILE A 239 -10.29 7.44 -10.50
N ALA A 240 -9.81 6.86 -9.40
CA ALA A 240 -10.47 6.81 -8.11
C ALA A 240 -9.93 7.91 -7.17
N VAL A 241 -10.70 8.30 -6.15
CA VAL A 241 -10.36 9.40 -5.24
C VAL A 241 -9.07 9.07 -4.45
N PRO A 242 -7.99 9.88 -4.54
CA PRO A 242 -6.71 9.57 -3.89
C PRO A 242 -6.76 9.57 -2.36
N GLY A 243 -6.25 8.50 -1.75
CA GLY A 243 -6.26 8.30 -0.29
C GLY A 243 -4.90 8.48 0.40
N GLU A 244 -3.79 8.44 -0.34
CA GLU A 244 -2.44 8.28 0.22
C GLU A 244 -2.11 9.33 1.30
N VAL A 245 -2.44 10.61 1.04
CA VAL A 245 -2.13 11.73 1.96
C VAL A 245 -3.02 11.72 3.21
N MET A 246 -4.27 11.26 3.11
CA MET A 246 -5.13 11.07 4.29
C MET A 246 -4.62 9.92 5.17
N GLY A 247 -4.08 8.87 4.54
CA GLY A 247 -3.35 7.80 5.23
C GLY A 247 -2.18 8.36 6.05
N TYR A 248 -1.33 9.19 5.44
CA TYR A 248 -0.25 9.87 6.16
C TYR A 248 -0.76 10.81 7.26
N HIS A 249 -1.85 11.56 7.03
CA HIS A 249 -2.43 12.43 8.05
C HIS A 249 -2.90 11.66 9.28
N LEU A 250 -3.69 10.59 9.08
CA LEU A 250 -4.22 9.77 10.17
C LEU A 250 -3.10 9.00 10.90
N ALA A 251 -2.09 8.51 10.17
CA ALA A 251 -0.92 7.86 10.76
C ALA A 251 -0.12 8.85 11.63
N HIS A 252 0.17 10.04 11.10
CA HIS A 252 0.91 11.09 11.80
C HIS A 252 0.16 11.60 13.04
N GLN A 253 -1.15 11.83 12.95
CA GLN A 253 -1.98 12.25 14.08
C GLN A 253 -1.99 11.25 15.25
N ARG A 254 -1.77 9.95 14.97
CA ARG A 254 -1.89 8.87 15.96
C ARG A 254 -0.57 8.36 16.49
N PHE A 255 0.47 8.34 15.66
CA PHE A 255 1.76 7.72 15.97
C PHE A 255 2.98 8.60 15.61
N GLY A 256 2.77 9.78 15.02
CA GLY A 256 3.85 10.71 14.71
C GLY A 256 4.42 11.41 15.95
N LYS A 257 5.70 11.77 15.89
CA LYS A 257 6.45 12.48 16.97
C LYS A 257 7.10 13.77 16.48
N LEU A 258 7.52 13.82 15.21
CA LEU A 258 8.10 15.03 14.60
C LEU A 258 7.04 15.95 13.97
N PRO A 259 7.32 17.25 13.76
CA PRO A 259 6.45 18.12 12.98
C PRO A 259 6.29 17.62 11.55
N TRP A 260 5.07 17.71 10.98
CA TRP A 260 4.79 17.25 9.61
C TRP A 260 5.78 17.80 8.56
N ARG A 261 6.09 19.10 8.64
CA ARG A 261 7.07 19.78 7.76
C ARG A 261 8.42 19.07 7.69
N ASP A 262 8.88 18.51 8.80
CA ASP A 262 10.18 17.83 8.91
C ASP A 262 10.19 16.47 8.20
N LEU A 263 9.01 15.90 7.90
CA LEU A 263 8.84 14.67 7.12
C LEU A 263 8.81 14.94 5.62
N VAL A 264 8.32 16.12 5.20
CA VAL A 264 8.25 16.54 3.80
C VAL A 264 9.57 17.20 3.33
N ALA A 265 10.28 17.89 4.22
CA ALA A 265 11.52 18.60 3.91
C ALA A 265 12.61 17.77 3.17
N PRO A 266 12.82 16.47 3.46
CA PRO A 266 13.75 15.63 2.68
C PRO A 266 13.35 15.47 1.20
N SER A 267 12.05 15.31 0.92
CA SER A 267 11.52 15.25 -0.45
C SER A 267 11.62 16.58 -1.18
N LEU A 268 11.44 17.70 -0.47
CA LEU A 268 11.72 19.03 -1.02
C LEU A 268 13.20 19.19 -1.40
N LYS A 269 14.12 18.61 -0.63
CA LYS A 269 15.55 18.62 -1.00
C LYS A 269 15.83 17.80 -2.26
N ILE A 270 15.12 16.70 -2.48
CA ILE A 270 15.18 15.91 -3.72
C ILE A 270 14.65 16.72 -4.91
N CYS A 271 13.59 17.50 -4.73
CA CYS A 271 13.11 18.44 -5.74
C CYS A 271 14.17 19.48 -6.16
N GLU A 272 14.98 19.98 -5.22
CA GLU A 272 16.09 20.88 -5.56
C GLU A 272 17.22 20.17 -6.33
N ILE A 273 17.70 19.01 -5.85
CA ILE A 273 18.96 18.40 -6.32
C ILE A 273 18.79 17.35 -7.42
N GLY A 274 17.59 16.77 -7.56
CA GLY A 274 17.29 15.65 -8.45
C GLY A 274 17.64 14.28 -7.88
N TYR A 275 17.40 13.25 -8.69
CA TYR A 275 17.73 11.84 -8.38
C TYR A 275 18.17 11.10 -9.64
N ARG A 276 18.80 9.92 -9.50
CA ARG A 276 19.20 9.10 -10.66
C ARG A 276 18.11 8.13 -11.06
N MET A 277 17.75 8.12 -12.34
CA MET A 277 16.83 7.14 -12.93
C MET A 277 17.34 5.71 -12.71
N THR A 278 16.48 4.80 -12.27
CA THR A 278 16.82 3.37 -12.10
C THR A 278 16.46 2.55 -13.34
N LYS A 279 17.10 1.40 -13.57
CA LYS A 279 16.75 0.45 -14.65
C LYS A 279 15.26 0.09 -14.67
N HIS A 280 14.65 -0.05 -13.48
CA HIS A 280 13.22 -0.32 -13.35
C HIS A 280 12.39 0.87 -13.85
N GLN A 281 12.69 2.10 -13.41
CA GLN A 281 11.99 3.29 -13.88
C GLN A 281 12.18 3.52 -15.39
N GLU A 282 13.40 3.36 -15.92
CA GLU A 282 13.65 3.40 -17.36
C GLU A 282 12.75 2.41 -18.12
N LYS A 283 12.65 1.16 -17.65
CA LYS A 283 11.80 0.15 -18.28
C LYS A 283 10.31 0.49 -18.15
N SER A 284 9.83 0.93 -16.99
CA SER A 284 8.45 1.34 -16.82
C SER A 284 8.09 2.49 -17.76
N VAL A 285 8.94 3.52 -17.87
CA VAL A 285 8.77 4.59 -18.87
C VAL A 285 8.75 4.00 -20.27
N ARG A 286 9.73 3.17 -20.66
CA ARG A 286 9.82 2.55 -21.99
C ARG A 286 8.55 1.78 -22.37
N ASN A 287 7.96 1.05 -21.41
CA ASN A 287 6.76 0.23 -21.62
C ASN A 287 5.52 1.07 -21.96
N VAL A 288 5.41 2.29 -21.42
CA VAL A 288 4.26 3.19 -21.66
C VAL A 288 4.58 4.40 -22.54
N TRP A 289 5.83 4.56 -22.97
CA TRP A 289 6.34 5.79 -23.59
C TRP A 289 5.52 6.24 -24.79
N SER A 290 5.09 5.30 -25.64
CA SER A 290 4.21 5.56 -26.79
C SER A 290 2.86 6.19 -26.45
N ALA A 291 2.36 6.01 -25.21
CA ALA A 291 1.12 6.60 -24.71
C ALA A 291 1.36 7.91 -23.92
N ILE A 292 2.47 8.03 -23.20
CA ILE A 292 2.72 9.18 -22.30
C ILE A 292 3.59 10.30 -22.87
N LYS A 293 4.37 10.03 -23.94
CA LYS A 293 5.40 10.96 -24.47
C LYS A 293 4.88 12.32 -24.94
N ASP A 294 3.59 12.42 -25.29
CA ASP A 294 3.00 13.65 -25.84
C ASP A 294 2.40 14.56 -24.74
N ASN A 295 2.46 14.12 -23.47
CA ASN A 295 2.09 14.92 -22.30
C ASN A 295 3.28 15.80 -21.85
N PRO A 296 3.14 17.15 -21.80
CA PRO A 296 4.23 18.06 -21.42
C PRO A 296 4.85 17.81 -20.04
N GLU A 297 4.10 17.32 -19.05
CA GLU A 297 4.67 17.02 -17.72
C GLU A 297 5.61 15.81 -17.79
N TYR A 298 5.21 14.74 -18.48
CA TYR A 298 6.08 13.58 -18.68
C TYR A 298 7.28 13.91 -19.58
N GLN A 299 7.12 14.79 -20.58
CA GLN A 299 8.27 15.33 -21.32
C GLN A 299 9.24 16.06 -20.39
N SER A 300 8.75 16.91 -19.47
CA SER A 300 9.60 17.71 -18.57
C SER A 300 10.47 16.90 -17.61
N ILE A 301 10.11 15.63 -17.35
CA ILE A 301 10.84 14.70 -16.48
C ILE A 301 11.65 13.69 -17.28
N PHE A 302 11.11 13.15 -18.38
CA PHE A 302 11.62 11.95 -19.02
C PHE A 302 12.09 12.12 -20.48
N LEU A 303 11.81 13.22 -21.18
CA LEU A 303 12.22 13.40 -22.58
C LEU A 303 13.69 13.82 -22.69
N ASN A 304 14.51 12.97 -23.31
CA ASN A 304 15.80 13.38 -23.84
C ASN A 304 15.62 14.18 -25.13
N VAL A 305 15.72 15.51 -25.02
CA VAL A 305 15.56 16.45 -26.13
C VAL A 305 16.61 16.30 -27.24
N GLU A 306 17.73 15.62 -27.00
CA GLU A 306 18.76 15.34 -28.02
C GLU A 306 18.41 14.15 -28.92
N THR A 307 17.66 13.17 -28.40
CA THR A 307 17.29 11.95 -29.13
C THR A 307 15.82 11.93 -29.57
N GLY A 308 14.96 12.72 -28.92
CA GLY A 308 13.50 12.67 -29.10
C GLY A 308 12.84 11.47 -28.38
N GLU A 309 13.60 10.74 -27.57
CA GLU A 309 13.16 9.54 -26.84
C GLU A 309 13.32 9.72 -25.33
N HIS A 310 12.94 8.72 -24.54
CA HIS A 310 13.08 8.75 -23.09
C HIS A 310 14.55 8.79 -22.62
N HIS A 311 14.77 9.28 -21.41
CA HIS A 311 16.02 9.15 -20.67
C HIS A 311 16.31 7.68 -20.27
N VAL A 312 17.58 7.39 -19.98
CA VAL A 312 18.11 6.05 -19.65
C VAL A 312 18.60 5.96 -18.19
N GLU A 313 18.82 4.74 -17.67
CA GLU A 313 19.37 4.51 -16.33
C GLU A 313 20.60 5.38 -16.03
N GLY A 314 20.65 5.87 -14.79
CA GLY A 314 21.75 6.69 -14.27
C GLY A 314 21.63 8.18 -14.60
N THR A 315 20.75 8.57 -15.52
CA THR A 315 20.47 9.98 -15.85
C THR A 315 19.97 10.72 -14.60
N LEU A 316 20.44 11.95 -14.38
CA LEU A 316 19.97 12.82 -13.29
C LEU A 316 18.65 13.48 -13.71
N LEU A 317 17.54 13.00 -13.15
CA LEU A 317 16.21 13.56 -13.34
C LEU A 317 15.86 14.54 -12.21
N LYS A 318 14.84 15.37 -12.42
CA LYS A 318 14.13 16.09 -11.35
C LYS A 318 12.64 15.80 -11.46
N PRO A 319 11.89 15.72 -10.35
CA PRO A 319 10.43 15.71 -10.40
C PRO A 319 9.90 17.00 -11.03
N SER A 320 8.68 16.99 -11.59
CA SER A 320 8.07 18.20 -12.15
C SER A 320 8.03 19.32 -11.11
N ALA A 321 8.36 20.54 -11.53
CA ALA A 321 8.29 21.73 -10.69
C ALA A 321 6.89 21.95 -10.07
N LYS A 322 5.83 21.48 -10.75
CA LYS A 322 4.45 21.53 -10.25
C LYS A 322 4.25 20.57 -9.07
N LEU A 323 4.74 19.33 -9.19
CA LEU A 323 4.71 18.34 -8.10
C LEU A 323 5.55 18.82 -6.91
N CYS A 324 6.70 19.44 -7.16
CA CYS A 324 7.52 20.05 -6.12
C CYS A 324 6.83 21.23 -5.42
N ASN A 325 6.08 22.07 -6.16
CA ASN A 325 5.25 23.11 -5.56
C ASN A 325 4.09 22.53 -4.74
N THR A 326 3.46 21.45 -5.19
CA THR A 326 2.45 20.70 -4.43
C THR A 326 3.05 20.17 -3.11
N TYR A 327 4.24 19.58 -3.13
CA TYR A 327 4.95 19.16 -1.91
C TYR A 327 5.29 20.35 -1.00
N GLN A 328 5.60 21.52 -1.55
CA GLN A 328 5.86 22.74 -0.77
C GLN A 328 4.60 23.23 -0.04
N LEU A 329 3.46 23.28 -0.74
CA LEU A 329 2.16 23.60 -0.14
C LEU A 329 1.80 22.60 0.97
N LEU A 330 1.99 21.29 0.75
CA LEU A 330 1.77 20.27 1.78
C LEU A 330 2.73 20.42 2.98
N ALA A 331 3.96 20.93 2.79
CA ALA A 331 4.92 21.16 3.87
C ALA A 331 4.60 22.43 4.69
N ASP A 332 4.06 23.48 4.06
CA ASP A 332 3.69 24.74 4.71
C ASP A 332 2.30 24.69 5.35
N ASN A 333 1.30 24.13 4.66
CA ASN A 333 -0.11 24.12 5.09
C ASN A 333 -0.52 22.83 5.82
N GLY A 334 0.27 21.75 5.70
CA GLY A 334 -0.04 20.44 6.26
C GLY A 334 -0.76 19.50 5.28
N PRO A 335 -0.96 18.21 5.64
CA PRO A 335 -1.46 17.19 4.72
C PRO A 335 -2.92 17.42 4.30
N MET A 336 -3.73 18.06 5.15
CA MET A 336 -5.13 18.34 4.85
C MET A 336 -5.33 19.34 3.70
N ASP A 337 -4.29 20.13 3.33
CA ASP A 337 -4.35 21.04 2.18
C ASP A 337 -4.64 20.28 0.86
N PHE A 338 -4.31 18.99 0.80
CA PHE A 338 -4.66 18.07 -0.29
C PHE A 338 -6.18 17.84 -0.44
N TYR A 339 -6.94 17.90 0.65
CA TYR A 339 -8.37 17.55 0.68
C TYR A 339 -9.28 18.77 0.82
N ASN A 340 -8.92 19.76 1.62
CA ASN A 340 -9.75 20.95 1.87
C ASN A 340 -9.00 22.31 1.81
N GLY A 341 -7.85 22.35 1.13
CA GLY A 341 -7.03 23.56 0.99
C GLY A 341 -6.64 23.92 -0.45
N THR A 342 -5.42 24.43 -0.60
CA THR A 342 -4.89 24.98 -1.86
C THR A 342 -4.67 23.88 -2.90
N VAL A 343 -3.99 22.80 -2.52
CA VAL A 343 -3.76 21.63 -3.36
C VAL A 343 -5.08 20.95 -3.72
N ALA A 344 -6.05 20.86 -2.79
CA ALA A 344 -7.38 20.30 -3.05
C ALA A 344 -8.08 21.02 -4.21
N LYS A 345 -8.14 22.35 -4.16
CA LYS A 345 -8.73 23.14 -5.23
C LYS A 345 -7.97 22.98 -6.56
N MET A 346 -6.64 22.98 -6.52
CA MET A 346 -5.82 22.75 -7.72
C MET A 346 -6.07 21.36 -8.33
N LEU A 347 -6.25 20.34 -7.49
CA LEU A 347 -6.55 18.96 -7.88
C LEU A 347 -7.98 18.84 -8.44
N ALA A 348 -8.97 19.49 -7.85
CA ALA A 348 -10.34 19.52 -8.36
C ALA A 348 -10.45 20.25 -9.71
N ASP A 349 -9.74 21.38 -9.89
CA ASP A 349 -9.66 22.06 -11.19
C ASP A 349 -8.90 21.20 -12.23
N ASP A 350 -7.85 20.48 -11.84
CA ASP A 350 -7.11 19.54 -12.71
C ASP A 350 -7.98 18.35 -13.16
N LEU A 351 -8.63 17.66 -12.22
CA LEU A 351 -9.51 16.52 -12.49
C LEU A 351 -10.66 16.90 -13.43
N LYS A 352 -11.25 18.08 -13.21
CA LYS A 352 -12.31 18.63 -14.05
C LYS A 352 -11.85 18.98 -15.47
N GLU A 353 -10.65 19.54 -15.62
CA GLU A 353 -10.07 19.84 -16.94
C GLU A 353 -9.72 18.58 -17.73
N LEU A 354 -9.23 17.55 -17.03
CA LEU A 354 -8.97 16.22 -17.59
C LEU A 354 -10.25 15.44 -17.94
N GLY A 355 -11.43 15.91 -17.50
CA GLY A 355 -12.72 15.27 -17.77
C GLY A 355 -13.08 14.13 -16.81
N SER A 356 -12.49 14.11 -15.62
CA SER A 356 -12.82 13.12 -14.57
C SER A 356 -14.16 13.43 -13.92
N ILE A 357 -14.75 12.40 -13.32
CA ILE A 357 -16.02 12.45 -12.59
C ILE A 357 -15.85 12.75 -11.08
N ILE A 358 -14.60 12.83 -10.59
CA ILE A 358 -14.28 13.23 -9.22
C ILE A 358 -14.53 14.74 -9.04
N THR A 359 -15.15 15.12 -7.91
CA THR A 359 -15.51 16.50 -7.55
C THR A 359 -14.76 17.00 -6.31
N GLN A 360 -14.95 18.27 -5.92
CA GLN A 360 -14.47 18.76 -4.63
C GLN A 360 -15.17 18.05 -3.46
N ASP A 361 -16.47 17.75 -3.59
CA ASP A 361 -17.25 17.04 -2.56
C ASP A 361 -16.68 15.64 -2.28
N ASP A 362 -16.09 14.98 -3.28
CA ASP A 362 -15.37 13.71 -3.12
C ASP A 362 -14.07 13.84 -2.32
N LEU A 363 -13.32 14.94 -2.52
CA LEU A 363 -12.10 15.24 -1.76
C LEU A 363 -12.44 15.63 -0.31
N ASP A 364 -13.44 16.51 -0.13
CA ASP A 364 -13.91 16.96 1.19
C ASP A 364 -14.46 15.81 2.05
N ALA A 365 -15.04 14.78 1.42
CA ALA A 365 -15.61 13.61 2.09
C ALA A 365 -14.64 12.42 2.26
N TYR A 366 -13.47 12.42 1.60
CA TYR A 366 -12.53 11.31 1.70
C TYR A 366 -12.08 11.10 3.16
N THR A 367 -12.11 9.86 3.65
CA THR A 367 -11.54 9.49 4.95
C THR A 367 -10.78 8.16 4.90
N ALA A 368 -9.63 8.15 5.56
CA ALA A 368 -8.89 6.92 5.87
C ALA A 368 -9.42 6.32 7.18
N GLU A 369 -9.34 5.00 7.32
CA GLU A 369 -9.91 4.27 8.45
C GLU A 369 -8.85 3.52 9.25
N MET A 370 -8.76 3.82 10.55
CA MET A 370 -7.96 3.04 11.49
C MET A 370 -8.80 1.90 12.08
N ARG A 371 -8.27 0.69 12.01
CA ARG A 371 -8.85 -0.54 12.58
C ARG A 371 -7.73 -1.34 13.27
N HIS A 372 -8.05 -2.47 13.89
CA HIS A 372 -7.01 -3.43 14.28
C HIS A 372 -6.66 -4.37 13.14
N SER A 373 -5.40 -4.79 13.09
CA SER A 373 -4.94 -5.88 12.22
C SER A 373 -5.61 -7.19 12.67
N VAL A 374 -5.93 -8.07 11.72
CA VAL A 374 -6.43 -9.41 12.02
C VAL A 374 -5.27 -10.27 12.53
N THR A 375 -5.46 -10.99 13.63
CA THR A 375 -4.41 -11.82 14.24
C THR A 375 -4.64 -13.30 13.95
N MET A 376 -3.57 -14.01 13.59
CA MET A 376 -3.56 -15.47 13.44
C MET A 376 -2.29 -16.03 14.12
N PRO A 377 -2.37 -17.13 14.89
CA PRO A 377 -1.17 -17.84 15.34
C PRO A 377 -0.46 -18.49 14.15
N LEU A 378 0.88 -18.51 14.17
CA LEU A 378 1.70 -19.17 13.17
C LEU A 378 2.90 -19.82 13.89
N GLY A 379 2.79 -21.09 14.25
CA GLY A 379 3.61 -21.70 15.30
C GLY A 379 3.42 -20.97 16.65
N ASP A 380 4.53 -20.68 17.32
CA ASP A 380 4.56 -19.90 18.58
C ASP A 380 4.50 -18.37 18.36
N ASP A 381 4.47 -17.90 17.09
CA ASP A 381 4.42 -16.48 16.73
C ASP A 381 2.97 -16.00 16.50
N THR A 382 2.76 -14.69 16.58
CA THR A 382 1.51 -14.03 16.15
C THR A 382 1.72 -13.27 14.84
N LEU A 383 0.99 -13.66 13.79
CA LEU A 383 0.88 -12.96 12.52
C LEU A 383 -0.20 -11.89 12.59
N TYR A 384 0.13 -10.67 12.19
CA TYR A 384 -0.78 -9.53 12.08
C TYR A 384 -1.00 -9.19 10.60
N ALA A 385 -2.22 -9.41 10.12
CA ALA A 385 -2.65 -9.22 8.75
C ALA A 385 -3.54 -7.97 8.60
N VAL A 386 -3.50 -7.31 7.44
CA VAL A 386 -4.47 -6.26 7.13
C VAL A 386 -5.83 -6.92 6.75
N PRO A 387 -6.97 -6.44 7.28
CA PRO A 387 -8.31 -6.89 6.89
C PRO A 387 -8.69 -6.44 5.47
N PRO A 388 -9.80 -6.95 4.90
CA PRO A 388 -10.40 -6.39 3.69
C PRO A 388 -10.57 -4.87 3.79
N VAL A 389 -10.20 -4.08 2.77
CA VAL A 389 -9.97 -4.49 1.36
C VAL A 389 -8.60 -5.11 1.01
N SER A 390 -7.73 -5.40 1.99
CA SER A 390 -6.50 -6.18 1.77
C SER A 390 -6.75 -7.65 1.47
N SER A 391 -5.82 -8.27 0.73
CA SER A 391 -5.69 -9.74 0.61
C SER A 391 -4.87 -10.38 1.76
N GLY A 392 -4.53 -9.66 2.84
CA GLY A 392 -3.73 -10.18 3.96
C GLY A 392 -4.33 -11.38 4.70
N SER A 393 -5.66 -11.50 4.74
CA SER A 393 -6.33 -12.72 5.25
C SER A 393 -6.13 -13.93 4.33
N VAL A 394 -5.94 -13.71 3.02
CA VAL A 394 -5.61 -14.77 2.05
C VAL A 394 -4.18 -15.25 2.29
N VAL A 395 -3.21 -14.33 2.42
CA VAL A 395 -1.82 -14.65 2.80
C VAL A 395 -1.77 -15.49 4.08
N SER A 396 -2.52 -15.08 5.12
CA SER A 396 -2.59 -15.78 6.40
C SER A 396 -3.10 -17.22 6.24
N HIS A 397 -4.19 -17.40 5.49
CA HIS A 397 -4.74 -18.73 5.20
C HIS A 397 -3.73 -19.64 4.50
N ILE A 398 -3.04 -19.13 3.47
CA ILE A 398 -2.01 -19.88 2.72
C ILE A 398 -0.85 -20.28 3.64
N LEU A 399 -0.40 -19.37 4.53
CA LEU A 399 0.67 -19.66 5.48
C LEU A 399 0.27 -20.77 6.49
N SER A 400 -0.95 -20.76 7.03
CA SER A 400 -1.39 -21.84 7.95
C SER A 400 -1.68 -23.18 7.21
N ILE A 401 -2.01 -23.14 5.91
CA ILE A 401 -1.99 -24.35 5.07
C ILE A 401 -0.56 -24.90 4.99
N LEU A 402 0.45 -24.05 4.81
CA LEU A 402 1.83 -24.48 4.58
C LEU A 402 2.58 -24.89 5.86
N GLU A 403 2.31 -24.21 6.98
CA GLU A 403 2.85 -24.47 8.32
C GLU A 403 2.91 -25.97 8.66
N GLY A 404 1.77 -26.66 8.55
CA GLY A 404 1.65 -28.06 8.92
C GLY A 404 2.24 -29.08 7.94
N TYR A 405 2.98 -28.65 6.90
CA TYR A 405 3.93 -29.52 6.21
C TYR A 405 5.27 -29.64 6.96
N ASN A 406 5.55 -28.76 7.93
CA ASN A 406 6.79 -28.72 8.71
C ASN A 406 8.04 -28.67 7.82
N PHE A 407 8.04 -27.75 6.84
CA PHE A 407 9.13 -27.59 5.88
C PHE A 407 10.49 -27.34 6.55
N THR A 408 11.54 -27.79 5.88
CA THR A 408 12.93 -27.71 6.34
C THR A 408 13.89 -27.42 5.17
N ARG A 409 15.17 -27.17 5.47
CA ARG A 409 16.21 -27.11 4.41
C ARG A 409 16.35 -28.43 3.62
N ALA A 410 15.91 -29.57 4.16
CA ALA A 410 15.95 -30.84 3.42
C ALA A 410 14.99 -30.85 2.22
N ASP A 411 13.91 -30.07 2.28
CA ASP A 411 12.92 -29.97 1.21
C ASP A 411 13.47 -29.21 -0.02
N LEU A 412 14.51 -28.38 0.15
CA LEU A 412 15.28 -27.76 -0.95
C LEU A 412 16.49 -28.58 -1.41
N ALA A 413 16.77 -29.76 -0.83
CA ALA A 413 18.05 -30.44 -1.03
C ALA A 413 18.22 -31.16 -2.38
N ASN A 414 17.15 -31.38 -3.14
CA ASN A 414 17.18 -31.97 -4.48
C ASN A 414 15.95 -31.55 -5.32
N GLU A 415 15.96 -31.84 -6.62
CA GLU A 415 14.92 -31.37 -7.55
C GLU A 415 13.53 -31.96 -7.30
N GLU A 416 13.41 -33.19 -6.78
CA GLU A 416 12.10 -33.81 -6.52
C GLU A 416 11.49 -33.29 -5.21
N SER A 417 12.30 -33.06 -4.16
CA SER A 417 11.81 -32.39 -2.95
C SER A 417 11.47 -30.92 -3.22
N TYR A 418 12.26 -30.23 -4.06
CA TYR A 418 12.01 -28.84 -4.41
C TYR A 418 10.78 -28.70 -5.32
N ALA A 419 10.61 -29.56 -6.32
CA ALA A 419 9.39 -29.63 -7.14
C ALA A 419 8.14 -29.94 -6.29
N LEU A 420 8.24 -30.85 -5.31
CA LEU A 420 7.16 -31.12 -4.35
C LEU A 420 6.85 -29.89 -3.47
N THR A 421 7.87 -29.15 -3.04
CA THR A 421 7.72 -27.91 -2.26
C THR A 421 7.01 -26.83 -3.05
N ILE A 422 7.47 -26.56 -4.28
CA ILE A 422 6.83 -25.62 -5.22
C ILE A 422 5.38 -26.05 -5.48
N HIS A 423 5.12 -27.33 -5.71
CA HIS A 423 3.76 -27.85 -5.91
C HIS A 423 2.86 -27.61 -4.68
N ARG A 424 3.32 -27.93 -3.46
CA ARG A 424 2.54 -27.69 -2.23
C ARG A 424 2.23 -26.21 -2.00
N ILE A 425 3.20 -25.32 -2.25
CA ILE A 425 2.98 -23.87 -2.19
C ILE A 425 1.98 -23.43 -3.27
N THR A 426 2.11 -23.95 -4.50
CA THR A 426 1.20 -23.66 -5.63
C THR A 426 -0.24 -24.07 -5.34
N GLU A 427 -0.48 -25.27 -4.80
CA GLU A 427 -1.83 -25.73 -4.47
C GLU A 427 -2.40 -24.98 -3.24
N ALA A 428 -1.56 -24.62 -2.26
CA ALA A 428 -1.99 -23.77 -1.14
C ALA A 428 -2.38 -22.35 -1.62
N LEU A 429 -1.63 -21.78 -2.56
CA LEU A 429 -1.99 -20.51 -3.22
C LEU A 429 -3.37 -20.61 -3.89
N LYS A 430 -3.62 -21.68 -4.65
CA LYS A 430 -4.94 -21.93 -5.27
C LYS A 430 -6.08 -21.97 -4.26
N PHE A 431 -5.91 -22.65 -3.13
CA PHE A 431 -6.92 -22.64 -2.04
C PHE A 431 -7.13 -21.24 -1.44
N GLY A 432 -6.09 -20.43 -1.30
CA GLY A 432 -6.22 -19.02 -0.90
C GLY A 432 -6.98 -18.18 -1.93
N PHE A 433 -6.52 -18.17 -3.18
CA PHE A 433 -7.12 -17.39 -4.27
C PHE A 433 -8.57 -17.83 -4.59
N ALA A 434 -8.94 -19.09 -4.37
CA ALA A 434 -10.33 -19.55 -4.47
C ALA A 434 -11.31 -18.78 -3.57
N ARG A 435 -10.83 -18.20 -2.45
CA ARG A 435 -11.63 -17.44 -1.49
C ARG A 435 -11.47 -15.91 -1.66
N ARG A 436 -10.43 -15.41 -2.35
CA ARG A 436 -10.19 -13.96 -2.55
C ARG A 436 -11.39 -13.22 -3.17
N PRO A 437 -12.09 -13.73 -4.20
CA PRO A 437 -13.25 -13.06 -4.80
C PRO A 437 -14.47 -12.87 -3.88
N GLU A 438 -14.52 -13.53 -2.72
CA GLU A 438 -15.60 -13.38 -1.74
C GLU A 438 -15.28 -12.33 -0.66
N LEU A 439 -14.06 -11.77 -0.68
CA LEU A 439 -13.71 -10.56 0.06
C LEU A 439 -14.16 -9.32 -0.72
N GLY A 440 -14.47 -8.25 0.01
CA GLY A 440 -14.98 -6.98 -0.50
C GLY A 440 -14.88 -5.89 0.57
N ASP A 441 -15.38 -4.69 0.27
CA ASP A 441 -15.41 -3.59 1.23
C ASP A 441 -16.32 -3.94 2.43
N PRO A 442 -15.79 -4.04 3.66
CA PRO A 442 -16.56 -4.42 4.84
C PRO A 442 -17.63 -3.39 5.26
N ARG A 443 -17.77 -2.27 4.55
CA ARG A 443 -18.88 -1.31 4.71
C ARG A 443 -20.09 -1.65 3.82
N PHE A 444 -19.89 -2.50 2.81
CA PHE A 444 -20.87 -2.91 1.81
C PHE A 444 -21.12 -4.43 1.81
N ASN A 445 -20.18 -5.22 2.36
CA ASN A 445 -20.15 -6.67 2.23
C ASN A 445 -19.87 -7.36 3.58
N GLU A 446 -20.66 -8.40 3.92
CA GLU A 446 -20.56 -9.16 5.16
C GLU A 446 -19.39 -10.17 5.13
N VAL A 447 -18.16 -9.65 5.12
CA VAL A 447 -16.93 -10.44 5.01
C VAL A 447 -16.45 -11.05 6.34
N ARG A 448 -17.09 -10.73 7.47
CA ARG A 448 -16.58 -11.05 8.82
C ARG A 448 -16.39 -12.55 9.06
N GLU A 449 -17.35 -13.38 8.65
CA GLU A 449 -17.26 -14.83 8.82
C GLU A 449 -16.14 -15.43 7.98
N LEU A 450 -15.99 -14.97 6.73
CA LEU A 450 -14.92 -15.40 5.83
C LEU A 450 -13.53 -14.98 6.33
N VAL A 451 -13.38 -13.75 6.85
CA VAL A 451 -12.15 -13.32 7.51
C VAL A 451 -11.84 -14.20 8.72
N SER A 452 -12.84 -14.51 9.55
CA SER A 452 -12.65 -15.41 10.70
C SER A 452 -12.30 -16.85 10.28
N GLN A 453 -12.79 -17.32 9.14
CA GLN A 453 -12.51 -18.64 8.57
C GLN A 453 -11.11 -18.72 7.95
N LEU A 454 -10.68 -17.71 7.21
CA LEU A 454 -9.36 -17.67 6.57
C LEU A 454 -8.22 -17.60 7.59
N ASN A 455 -8.41 -16.89 8.69
CA ASN A 455 -7.45 -16.74 9.78
C ASN A 455 -7.65 -17.81 10.89
N ASN A 456 -8.24 -18.96 10.56
CA ASN A 456 -8.46 -20.08 11.47
C ASN A 456 -7.60 -21.31 11.07
N PRO A 457 -6.70 -21.80 11.94
CA PRO A 457 -5.84 -22.95 11.63
C PRO A 457 -6.61 -24.25 11.35
N GLU A 458 -7.73 -24.53 12.03
CA GLU A 458 -8.52 -25.74 11.80
C GLU A 458 -9.14 -25.78 10.39
N TYR A 459 -9.48 -24.63 9.80
CA TYR A 459 -9.91 -24.52 8.41
C TYR A 459 -8.75 -24.70 7.42
N ALA A 460 -7.54 -24.25 7.77
CA ALA A 460 -6.33 -24.51 6.99
C ALA A 460 -5.93 -26.00 6.98
N VAL A 461 -6.08 -26.71 8.11
CA VAL A 461 -5.95 -28.18 8.18
C VAL A 461 -6.92 -28.87 7.20
N GLN A 462 -8.17 -28.40 7.10
CA GLN A 462 -9.18 -28.94 6.18
C GLN A 462 -8.85 -28.71 4.71
N GLN A 463 -8.16 -27.62 4.35
CA GLN A 463 -7.71 -27.40 2.97
C GLN A 463 -6.44 -28.20 2.67
N ARG A 464 -5.45 -28.23 3.59
CA ARG A 464 -4.23 -29.06 3.44
C ARG A 464 -4.57 -30.54 3.20
N ALA A 465 -5.61 -31.07 3.85
CA ALA A 465 -6.09 -32.44 3.66
C ALA A 465 -6.62 -32.77 2.25
N LYS A 466 -6.80 -31.77 1.38
CA LYS A 466 -7.23 -31.94 -0.04
C LYS A 466 -6.07 -31.88 -1.03
N ILE A 467 -4.90 -31.36 -0.65
CA ILE A 467 -3.75 -31.21 -1.54
C ILE A 467 -3.13 -32.59 -1.81
N ASN A 468 -2.91 -32.93 -3.07
CA ASN A 468 -2.33 -34.21 -3.48
C ASN A 468 -0.93 -34.01 -4.08
N ASP A 469 0.10 -34.36 -3.30
CA ASP A 469 1.54 -34.33 -3.63
C ASP A 469 1.95 -34.88 -5.02
N SER A 470 1.07 -35.64 -5.68
CA SER A 470 1.27 -36.23 -7.01
C SER A 470 0.53 -35.55 -8.16
N HIS A 471 -0.53 -34.76 -7.94
CA HIS A 471 -1.26 -34.07 -9.00
C HIS A 471 -2.08 -32.85 -8.52
N VAL A 472 -2.22 -31.83 -9.39
CA VAL A 472 -3.17 -30.72 -9.20
C VAL A 472 -4.63 -31.19 -9.15
N LEU A 473 -5.53 -30.44 -8.51
CA LEU A 473 -6.98 -30.67 -8.61
C LEU A 473 -7.54 -30.19 -9.96
N ALA A 474 -8.65 -30.79 -10.42
CA ALA A 474 -9.05 -30.76 -11.83
C ALA A 474 -9.70 -29.44 -12.31
N GLY A 475 -9.98 -28.49 -11.41
CA GLY A 475 -10.50 -27.17 -11.78
C GLY A 475 -10.89 -26.29 -10.57
N PRO A 476 -11.21 -25.01 -10.80
CA PRO A 476 -11.38 -23.99 -9.74
C PRO A 476 -12.43 -24.35 -8.68
N HIS A 477 -13.47 -25.09 -9.04
CA HIS A 477 -14.50 -25.52 -8.09
C HIS A 477 -14.01 -26.54 -7.06
N GLU A 478 -12.97 -27.34 -7.34
CA GLU A 478 -12.43 -28.31 -6.38
C GLU A 478 -11.62 -27.62 -5.27
N TYR A 479 -11.01 -26.47 -5.57
CA TYR A 479 -10.43 -25.55 -4.59
C TYR A 479 -11.50 -24.71 -3.84
N GLY A 480 -12.77 -24.81 -4.23
CA GLY A 480 -13.90 -24.11 -3.61
C GLY A 480 -14.20 -22.72 -4.18
N ALA A 481 -13.74 -22.40 -5.39
CA ALA A 481 -14.01 -21.10 -6.01
C ALA A 481 -15.44 -21.02 -6.57
N GLN A 482 -16.13 -19.92 -6.24
CA GLN A 482 -17.50 -19.61 -6.68
C GLN A 482 -17.55 -18.49 -7.74
N PHE A 483 -16.54 -17.61 -7.78
CA PHE A 483 -16.50 -16.41 -8.62
C PHE A 483 -15.12 -16.25 -9.30
N SER A 484 -15.03 -15.46 -10.36
CA SER A 484 -13.75 -15.07 -10.95
C SER A 484 -12.94 -14.15 -10.04
N SER A 485 -11.62 -14.21 -10.16
CA SER A 485 -10.70 -13.17 -9.72
C SER A 485 -10.49 -12.16 -10.86
N GLU A 486 -10.51 -10.87 -10.53
CA GLU A 486 -10.11 -9.80 -11.45
C GLU A 486 -8.57 -9.74 -11.57
N GLU A 487 -8.04 -9.15 -12.65
CA GLU A 487 -6.60 -8.89 -12.81
C GLU A 487 -6.18 -7.65 -11.99
N ASP A 488 -5.00 -7.70 -11.37
CA ASP A 488 -4.49 -6.72 -10.40
C ASP A 488 -3.06 -6.31 -10.82
N PRO A 489 -2.83 -5.05 -11.25
CA PRO A 489 -1.67 -4.66 -12.07
C PRO A 489 -0.39 -4.25 -11.30
N TYR A 490 0.67 -3.98 -12.07
CA TYR A 490 2.07 -4.00 -11.59
C TYR A 490 2.61 -2.69 -10.97
N GLY A 491 1.87 -1.58 -11.03
CA GLY A 491 2.31 -0.24 -10.62
C GLY A 491 2.19 0.00 -9.12
N THR A 492 3.02 -0.70 -8.35
CA THR A 492 3.00 -0.69 -6.86
C THR A 492 4.39 -0.44 -6.27
N SER A 493 4.47 0.13 -5.06
CA SER A 493 5.70 0.26 -4.26
C SER A 493 5.54 -0.24 -2.82
N ALA A 494 6.62 -0.77 -2.25
CA ALA A 494 6.63 -1.51 -0.98
C ALA A 494 7.69 -0.98 0.00
N LEU A 495 7.33 -0.92 1.30
CA LEU A 495 8.17 -0.43 2.39
C LEU A 495 8.05 -1.29 3.65
N ALA A 496 9.13 -1.33 4.43
CA ALA A 496 9.14 -1.85 5.79
C ALA A 496 10.04 -0.97 6.69
N VAL A 497 9.67 -0.85 7.97
CA VAL A 497 10.42 -0.13 9.01
C VAL A 497 10.37 -0.93 10.31
N ILE A 498 11.50 -1.04 11.02
CA ILE A 498 11.56 -1.42 12.44
C ILE A 498 12.34 -0.34 13.18
N ALA A 499 11.76 0.21 14.24
CA ALA A 499 12.32 1.28 15.06
C ALA A 499 13.04 0.75 16.33
N PRO A 500 13.89 1.56 16.99
CA PRO A 500 14.69 1.12 18.14
C PRO A 500 13.86 0.58 19.32
N ASN A 501 12.68 1.16 19.55
CA ASN A 501 11.75 0.75 20.60
C ASN A 501 10.96 -0.53 20.27
N GLY A 502 11.14 -1.12 19.08
CA GLY A 502 10.45 -2.34 18.64
C GLY A 502 9.14 -2.13 17.89
N ASP A 503 8.67 -0.88 17.75
CA ASP A 503 7.57 -0.57 16.82
C ASP A 503 7.99 -0.94 15.39
N ALA A 504 7.03 -1.43 14.60
CA ALA A 504 7.25 -1.75 13.20
C ALA A 504 6.12 -1.25 12.31
N VAL A 505 6.44 -0.98 11.05
CA VAL A 505 5.47 -0.63 10.01
C VAL A 505 5.79 -1.43 8.75
N ALA A 506 4.78 -2.06 8.16
CA ALA A 506 4.82 -2.58 6.81
C ALA A 506 3.73 -1.85 6.00
N VAL A 507 4.07 -1.34 4.82
CA VAL A 507 3.14 -0.58 3.99
C VAL A 507 3.34 -0.90 2.51
N THR A 508 2.24 -0.92 1.78
CA THR A 508 2.24 -0.96 0.32
C THR A 508 1.39 0.23 -0.17
N SER A 509 1.89 0.97 -1.17
CA SER A 509 1.10 2.00 -1.87
C SER A 509 1.10 1.75 -3.38
N SER A 510 0.05 2.21 -4.06
CA SER A 510 -0.19 1.99 -5.48
C SER A 510 -0.81 3.22 -6.13
N ILE A 511 -0.40 3.49 -7.38
CA ILE A 511 -1.23 4.24 -8.35
C ILE A 511 -1.92 3.29 -9.35
N ASN A 512 -1.83 1.99 -9.09
CA ASN A 512 -2.38 0.86 -9.81
C ASN A 512 -1.57 0.35 -11.01
N PHE A 513 -1.79 0.81 -12.23
CA PHE A 513 -0.91 0.51 -13.36
C PHE A 513 0.36 1.37 -13.32
N TYR A 514 1.37 1.03 -14.13
CA TYR A 514 2.54 1.90 -14.27
C TYR A 514 2.13 3.26 -14.86
N PHE A 515 2.35 4.34 -14.10
CA PHE A 515 1.84 5.70 -14.38
C PHE A 515 0.31 5.87 -14.26
N GLY A 516 -0.37 4.94 -13.60
CA GLY A 516 -1.81 5.02 -13.31
C GLY A 516 -2.66 5.13 -14.58
N SER A 517 -3.63 6.04 -14.54
CA SER A 517 -4.49 6.45 -15.66
C SER A 517 -3.76 6.96 -16.92
N GLY A 518 -2.44 7.18 -16.84
CA GLY A 518 -1.65 7.88 -17.84
C GLY A 518 -1.79 9.41 -17.78
N LEU A 519 -2.58 9.95 -16.84
CA LEU A 519 -2.84 11.38 -16.70
C LEU A 519 -2.04 12.02 -15.57
N VAL A 520 -1.72 13.31 -15.75
CA VAL A 520 -1.03 14.16 -14.76
C VAL A 520 -1.81 15.45 -14.62
N GLY A 521 -2.05 15.88 -13.37
CA GLY A 521 -2.73 17.14 -13.09
C GLY A 521 -1.95 18.37 -13.62
N PRO A 522 -2.50 19.16 -14.56
CA PRO A 522 -1.75 20.24 -15.20
C PRO A 522 -1.40 21.44 -14.30
N ARG A 523 -1.97 21.57 -13.10
CA ARG A 523 -1.59 22.55 -12.05
C ARG A 523 -0.73 21.90 -10.97
N THR A 524 -1.09 20.69 -10.55
CA THR A 524 -0.52 20.01 -9.37
C THR A 524 0.72 19.17 -9.67
N GLY A 525 0.90 18.71 -10.90
CA GLY A 525 1.95 17.73 -11.26
C GLY A 525 1.72 16.33 -10.68
N ILE A 526 0.55 16.05 -10.12
CA ILE A 526 0.20 14.75 -9.53
C ILE A 526 -0.09 13.74 -10.65
N ILE A 527 0.57 12.59 -10.65
CA ILE A 527 0.20 11.42 -11.46
C ILE A 527 -1.04 10.78 -10.85
N LEU A 528 -2.06 10.53 -11.66
CA LEU A 528 -3.39 10.11 -11.20
C LEU A 528 -3.60 8.60 -11.42
N ASN A 529 -4.06 7.89 -10.40
CA ASN A 529 -4.27 6.44 -10.42
C ASN A 529 -5.30 5.97 -11.47
N ASP A 530 -5.24 4.68 -11.84
CA ASP A 530 -6.33 3.93 -12.50
C ASP A 530 -7.03 2.97 -11.51
N GLY A 531 -7.26 3.43 -10.28
CA GLY A 531 -7.78 2.62 -9.18
C GLY A 531 -9.23 2.15 -9.34
N MET A 532 -9.99 2.70 -10.29
CA MET A 532 -11.30 2.14 -10.67
C MET A 532 -11.17 0.78 -11.38
N ASN A 533 -9.98 0.43 -11.86
CA ASN A 533 -9.70 -0.88 -12.46
C ASN A 533 -9.73 -2.05 -11.46
N ASP A 534 -9.53 -1.79 -10.17
CA ASP A 534 -9.49 -2.83 -9.13
C ASP A 534 -10.88 -3.36 -8.75
N PHE A 535 -11.96 -2.78 -9.29
CA PHE A 535 -13.32 -3.34 -9.19
C PHE A 535 -13.57 -4.43 -10.24
N ALA A 536 -14.61 -5.23 -10.04
CA ALA A 536 -15.08 -6.20 -11.03
C ALA A 536 -15.69 -5.51 -12.27
N VAL A 537 -14.89 -5.41 -13.33
CA VAL A 537 -15.26 -4.82 -14.64
C VAL A 537 -15.60 -5.95 -15.64
N PRO A 538 -16.64 -5.86 -16.49
CA PRO A 538 -17.10 -6.99 -17.32
C PRO A 538 -16.09 -7.61 -18.32
N HIS A 539 -15.26 -8.54 -17.83
CA HIS A 539 -14.34 -9.39 -18.60
C HIS A 539 -14.40 -10.83 -18.07
N ASN A 540 -14.80 -11.79 -18.91
CA ASN A 540 -15.03 -13.17 -18.47
C ASN A 540 -14.51 -14.21 -19.46
N PHE A 541 -13.29 -14.69 -19.21
CA PHE A 541 -12.67 -15.78 -19.95
C PHE A 541 -12.99 -17.18 -19.39
N PHE A 542 -13.40 -17.28 -18.12
CA PHE A 542 -13.40 -18.55 -17.35
C PHE A 542 -14.79 -19.10 -17.00
N LYS A 543 -15.88 -18.42 -17.40
CA LYS A 543 -17.29 -18.81 -17.20
C LYS A 543 -17.78 -18.85 -15.74
N LEU A 544 -16.97 -18.42 -14.78
CA LEU A 544 -17.46 -18.11 -13.43
C LEU A 544 -18.26 -16.79 -13.44
N PRO A 545 -19.21 -16.56 -12.52
CA PRO A 545 -19.74 -15.22 -12.29
C PRO A 545 -18.64 -14.30 -11.73
N GLN A 546 -18.75 -13.00 -11.97
CA GLN A 546 -17.85 -12.01 -11.35
C GLN A 546 -18.12 -11.85 -9.86
N SER A 547 -17.14 -11.33 -9.12
CA SER A 547 -17.30 -11.06 -7.68
C SER A 547 -18.44 -10.06 -7.42
N PRO A 548 -19.53 -10.45 -6.72
CA PRO A 548 -20.53 -9.49 -6.24
C PRO A 548 -19.98 -8.66 -5.05
N ALA A 549 -18.94 -9.15 -4.37
CA ALA A 549 -18.29 -8.44 -3.29
C ALA A 549 -17.44 -7.26 -3.81
N ASN A 550 -16.91 -7.35 -5.03
CA ASN A 550 -16.04 -6.33 -5.63
C ASN A 550 -16.68 -5.51 -6.77
N THR A 551 -18.01 -5.43 -6.86
CA THR A 551 -18.66 -4.50 -7.81
C THR A 551 -18.44 -3.04 -7.41
N ILE A 552 -18.36 -2.15 -8.41
CA ILE A 552 -18.40 -0.69 -8.22
C ILE A 552 -19.67 -0.29 -7.45
N ASP A 553 -19.51 0.58 -6.44
CA ASP A 553 -20.58 1.27 -5.73
C ASP A 553 -20.04 2.62 -5.22
N VAL A 554 -20.93 3.57 -4.94
CA VAL A 554 -20.57 4.95 -4.54
C VAL A 554 -19.79 4.98 -3.23
N HIS A 555 -18.61 5.60 -3.23
CA HIS A 555 -17.72 5.72 -2.07
C HIS A 555 -17.32 4.37 -1.44
N LYS A 556 -17.29 3.32 -2.27
CA LYS A 556 -16.72 2.01 -1.95
C LYS A 556 -15.21 1.99 -2.26
N ARG A 557 -14.44 1.17 -1.53
CA ARG A 557 -13.05 0.82 -1.88
C ARG A 557 -13.01 -0.49 -2.67
N PRO A 558 -12.24 -0.60 -3.76
CA PRO A 558 -12.04 -1.87 -4.45
C PRO A 558 -11.15 -2.83 -3.66
N MET A 559 -11.18 -4.13 -4.01
CA MET A 559 -10.32 -5.15 -3.41
C MET A 559 -8.91 -5.14 -3.99
N SER A 560 -7.90 -5.08 -3.12
CA SER A 560 -6.49 -5.03 -3.52
C SER A 560 -5.68 -6.25 -3.08
N SER A 561 -4.66 -6.61 -3.86
CA SER A 561 -3.65 -7.60 -3.46
C SER A 561 -2.62 -7.06 -2.47
N GLN A 562 -2.58 -5.74 -2.23
CA GLN A 562 -1.79 -5.10 -1.16
C GLN A 562 -1.97 -5.85 0.17
N SER A 563 -0.90 -6.46 0.68
CA SER A 563 -0.93 -7.37 1.85
C SER A 563 0.30 -7.21 2.76
N PRO A 564 0.58 -6.02 3.33
CA PRO A 564 1.71 -5.85 4.23
C PRO A 564 1.49 -6.58 5.57
N MET A 565 2.45 -7.41 5.97
CA MET A 565 2.35 -8.32 7.11
C MET A 565 3.40 -7.99 8.18
N LEU A 566 3.04 -8.21 9.44
CA LEU A 566 3.94 -8.13 10.60
C LEU A 566 3.84 -9.44 11.40
N LEU A 567 4.97 -9.94 11.91
CA LEU A 567 5.05 -11.17 12.70
C LEU A 567 5.83 -10.90 13.98
N ALA A 568 5.24 -11.18 15.14
CA ALA A 568 5.88 -11.04 16.46
C ALA A 568 6.04 -12.38 17.17
N ASP A 569 7.11 -12.52 17.96
CA ASP A 569 7.29 -13.66 18.88
C ASP A 569 6.31 -13.61 20.07
N HIS A 570 6.33 -14.66 20.91
CA HIS A 570 5.50 -14.74 22.12
C HIS A 570 5.77 -13.65 23.17
N ASP A 571 6.94 -13.00 23.13
CA ASP A 571 7.28 -11.86 23.99
C ASP A 571 6.83 -10.52 23.37
N GLY A 572 6.30 -10.55 22.14
CA GLY A 572 5.84 -9.39 21.37
C GLY A 572 6.95 -8.62 20.67
N ASN A 573 8.13 -9.21 20.42
CA ASN A 573 9.14 -8.58 19.57
C ASN A 573 8.89 -8.94 18.11
N ILE A 574 8.93 -7.96 17.22
CA ILE A 574 8.79 -8.22 15.78
C ILE A 574 9.96 -9.06 15.29
N ARG A 575 9.64 -10.25 14.76
CA ARG A 575 10.58 -11.16 14.07
C ARG A 575 10.71 -10.83 12.59
N LEU A 576 9.61 -10.40 11.96
CA LEU A 576 9.56 -10.04 10.53
C LEU A 576 8.54 -8.93 10.28
N ALA A 577 8.96 -7.89 9.57
CA ALA A 577 8.10 -6.94 8.88
C ALA A 577 8.29 -7.11 7.37
N ILE A 578 7.22 -7.33 6.61
CA ILE A 578 7.30 -7.64 5.19
C ILE A 578 6.17 -7.01 4.39
N SER A 579 6.50 -6.44 3.24
CA SER A 579 5.55 -5.95 2.24
C SER A 579 6.06 -6.30 0.83
N ALA A 580 5.16 -6.28 -0.15
CA ALA A 580 5.52 -6.51 -1.54
C ALA A 580 4.69 -5.65 -2.49
N ALA A 581 5.17 -5.59 -3.73
CA ALA A 581 4.62 -4.87 -4.86
C ALA A 581 4.54 -5.78 -6.11
N GLY A 582 3.71 -5.42 -7.09
CA GLY A 582 3.49 -6.19 -8.32
C GLY A 582 2.11 -6.83 -8.42
N GLY A 583 1.07 -6.13 -7.99
CA GLY A 583 -0.32 -6.53 -8.16
C GLY A 583 -0.70 -7.87 -7.52
N SER A 584 -1.39 -8.75 -8.26
CA SER A 584 -1.78 -10.09 -7.76
C SER A 584 -0.61 -10.92 -7.22
N LYS A 585 0.61 -10.66 -7.71
CA LYS A 585 1.85 -11.35 -7.33
C LYS A 585 2.41 -10.94 -5.97
N ILE A 586 1.79 -9.96 -5.29
CA ILE A 586 2.10 -9.59 -3.89
C ILE A 586 1.85 -10.78 -2.94
N VAL A 587 0.71 -11.45 -3.08
CA VAL A 587 0.31 -12.57 -2.22
C VAL A 587 1.28 -13.76 -2.28
N PRO A 588 1.59 -14.36 -3.45
CA PRO A 588 2.58 -15.43 -3.56
C PRO A 588 3.98 -15.00 -3.10
N ALA A 589 4.45 -13.81 -3.48
CA ALA A 589 5.80 -13.38 -3.14
C ALA A 589 6.04 -13.25 -1.63
N ILE A 590 5.04 -12.81 -0.87
CA ILE A 590 5.10 -12.78 0.59
C ILE A 590 5.09 -14.21 1.15
N VAL A 591 4.24 -15.10 0.63
CA VAL A 591 4.19 -16.51 1.02
C VAL A 591 5.54 -17.22 0.77
N GLU A 592 6.13 -17.05 -0.41
CA GLU A 592 7.43 -17.62 -0.79
C GLU A 592 8.55 -17.17 0.16
N VAL A 593 8.66 -15.86 0.40
CA VAL A 593 9.73 -15.29 1.25
C VAL A 593 9.53 -15.67 2.72
N VAL A 594 8.30 -15.67 3.23
CA VAL A 594 8.00 -16.11 4.62
C VAL A 594 8.31 -17.59 4.79
N ALA A 595 7.88 -18.47 3.87
CA ALA A 595 8.16 -19.91 3.95
C ALA A 595 9.67 -20.20 3.87
N ARG A 596 10.40 -19.46 3.03
CA ARG A 596 11.86 -19.56 2.92
C ARG A 596 12.59 -19.15 4.20
N TYR A 597 12.24 -17.97 4.74
CA TYR A 597 12.90 -17.39 5.90
C TYR A 597 12.56 -18.10 7.22
N LEU A 598 11.32 -18.57 7.40
CA LEU A 598 10.89 -19.21 8.65
C LEU A 598 11.15 -20.73 8.69
N TRP A 599 11.04 -21.44 7.57
CA TRP A 599 10.98 -22.91 7.57
C TRP A 599 12.05 -23.59 6.71
N LEU A 600 12.21 -23.18 5.45
CA LEU A 600 13.20 -23.78 4.54
C LEU A 600 14.66 -23.42 4.92
N GLY A 601 14.84 -22.50 5.86
CA GLY A 601 16.12 -22.17 6.47
C GLY A 601 17.02 -21.31 5.59
N ASP A 602 16.45 -20.46 4.75
CA ASP A 602 17.17 -19.38 4.07
C ASP A 602 17.39 -18.21 5.03
N ASP A 603 18.47 -17.43 4.85
CA ASP A 603 18.54 -16.10 5.46
C ASP A 603 17.65 -15.10 4.71
N LEU A 604 17.44 -13.90 5.29
CA LEU A 604 16.51 -12.91 4.74
C LEU A 604 16.86 -12.48 3.31
N LYS A 605 18.14 -12.45 2.94
CA LYS A 605 18.57 -12.13 1.58
C LYS A 605 18.35 -13.32 0.66
N ALA A 606 18.75 -14.53 1.07
CA ALA A 606 18.51 -15.74 0.29
C ALA A 606 17.01 -15.97 0.01
N ALA A 607 16.15 -15.68 0.98
CA ALA A 607 14.69 -15.75 0.84
C ALA A 607 14.16 -14.73 -0.18
N VAL A 608 14.56 -13.46 -0.10
CA VAL A 608 14.10 -12.38 -1.01
C VAL A 608 14.67 -12.51 -2.42
N ASP A 609 15.94 -12.88 -2.56
CA ASP A 609 16.62 -13.04 -3.86
C ASP A 609 16.26 -14.34 -4.58
N ALA A 610 15.61 -15.30 -3.91
CA ALA A 610 15.27 -16.58 -4.50
C ALA A 610 14.46 -16.45 -5.82
N PRO A 611 14.63 -17.39 -6.78
CA PRO A 611 13.73 -17.53 -7.92
C PRO A 611 12.27 -17.65 -7.48
N ARG A 612 11.38 -16.96 -8.19
CA ARG A 612 9.95 -16.92 -7.86
C ARG A 612 9.02 -17.63 -8.84
N PHE A 613 7.91 -18.09 -8.30
CA PHE A 613 6.80 -18.70 -9.01
C PHE A 613 5.44 -18.22 -8.50
N TYR A 614 4.44 -18.20 -9.39
CA TYR A 614 3.17 -17.53 -9.16
C TYR A 614 2.02 -18.37 -9.72
N ASN A 615 0.96 -18.54 -8.94
CA ASN A 615 -0.33 -19.03 -9.39
C ASN A 615 -1.42 -18.31 -8.60
N GLN A 616 -2.46 -17.86 -9.28
CA GLN A 616 -3.57 -17.08 -8.72
C GLN A 616 -4.93 -17.76 -8.91
N LEU A 617 -4.92 -19.10 -9.07
CA LEU A 617 -6.02 -19.96 -9.51
C LEU A 617 -6.55 -19.72 -10.93
N LEU A 618 -6.76 -18.46 -11.34
CA LEU A 618 -7.28 -18.11 -12.67
C LEU A 618 -6.49 -16.95 -13.31
N PRO A 619 -5.85 -17.15 -14.49
CA PRO A 619 -5.66 -18.43 -15.18
C PRO A 619 -4.90 -19.46 -14.33
N ASP A 620 -5.24 -20.76 -14.46
CA ASP A 620 -4.46 -21.83 -13.80
C ASP A 620 -3.18 -22.12 -14.60
N VAL A 621 -2.23 -21.20 -14.48
CA VAL A 621 -0.84 -21.33 -14.93
C VAL A 621 0.07 -21.12 -13.73
N LEU A 622 1.12 -21.93 -13.66
CA LEU A 622 2.26 -21.71 -12.77
C LEU A 622 3.26 -20.85 -13.56
N GLU A 623 3.19 -19.54 -13.37
CA GLU A 623 4.20 -18.63 -13.91
C GLU A 623 5.51 -18.79 -13.12
N TYR A 624 6.67 -18.73 -13.78
CA TYR A 624 7.97 -18.85 -13.12
C TYR A 624 9.01 -17.91 -13.75
N GLU A 625 10.03 -17.51 -12.99
CA GLU A 625 11.15 -16.73 -13.54
C GLU A 625 12.01 -17.57 -14.49
N ASP A 626 12.06 -17.14 -15.76
CA ASP A 626 12.77 -17.86 -16.82
C ASP A 626 14.29 -17.90 -16.58
N ASP A 627 14.97 -18.91 -17.12
CA ASP A 627 16.38 -19.25 -16.86
C ASP A 627 16.77 -19.48 -15.37
N LYS A 628 15.84 -19.38 -14.39
CA LYS A 628 16.12 -19.54 -12.95
C LYS A 628 15.74 -20.91 -12.37
N TYR A 629 15.18 -21.82 -13.18
CA TYR A 629 14.81 -23.19 -12.80
C TYR A 629 15.37 -24.21 -13.79
N SER A 630 15.68 -25.43 -13.32
CA SER A 630 16.18 -26.51 -14.18
C SER A 630 15.06 -27.20 -14.96
N GLU A 631 15.33 -27.57 -16.21
CA GLU A 631 14.42 -28.32 -17.08
C GLU A 631 13.88 -29.60 -16.42
N SER A 632 14.71 -30.32 -15.67
CA SER A 632 14.30 -31.50 -14.90
C SER A 632 13.32 -31.17 -13.77
N LEU A 633 13.49 -30.07 -13.05
CA LEU A 633 12.52 -29.60 -12.06
C LEU A 633 11.20 -29.18 -12.73
N LEU A 634 11.26 -28.46 -13.85
CA LEU A 634 10.07 -28.07 -14.62
C LEU A 634 9.30 -29.32 -15.11
N GLN A 635 9.98 -30.35 -15.60
CA GLN A 635 9.37 -31.65 -15.94
C GLN A 635 8.73 -32.35 -14.73
N LEU A 636 9.30 -32.24 -13.52
CA LEU A 636 8.72 -32.78 -12.29
C LEU A 636 7.47 -32.01 -11.80
N LEU A 637 7.31 -30.74 -12.20
CA LEU A 637 6.09 -29.95 -12.00
C LEU A 637 5.03 -30.27 -13.06
N GLN A 638 5.41 -30.39 -14.35
CA GLN A 638 4.51 -30.85 -15.42
C GLN A 638 3.95 -32.25 -15.15
N LYS A 639 4.78 -33.16 -14.61
CA LYS A 639 4.37 -34.50 -14.19
C LYS A 639 3.31 -34.47 -13.07
N ARG A 640 3.30 -33.41 -12.26
CA ARG A 640 2.25 -33.12 -11.25
C ARG A 640 1.05 -32.34 -11.83
N GLY A 641 1.01 -32.12 -13.15
CA GLY A 641 -0.11 -31.48 -13.84
C GLY A 641 -0.08 -29.95 -13.85
N HIS A 642 1.02 -29.30 -13.45
CA HIS A 642 1.12 -27.84 -13.53
C HIS A 642 1.28 -27.35 -14.98
N ASN A 643 0.41 -26.44 -15.42
CA ASN A 643 0.57 -25.71 -16.68
C ASN A 643 1.66 -24.65 -16.51
N LEU A 644 2.85 -24.88 -17.05
CA LEU A 644 3.99 -23.97 -16.85
C LEU A 644 4.00 -22.82 -17.86
N GLN A 645 4.33 -21.61 -17.39
CA GLN A 645 4.51 -20.42 -18.24
C GLN A 645 5.75 -19.61 -17.78
N PRO A 646 6.77 -19.39 -18.63
CA PRO A 646 7.85 -18.46 -18.27
C PRO A 646 7.29 -17.03 -18.17
N LEU A 647 7.71 -16.30 -17.14
CA LEU A 647 7.31 -14.90 -16.94
C LEU A 647 7.74 -14.02 -18.11
N LYS A 648 6.85 -13.10 -18.50
CA LYS A 648 7.19 -12.05 -19.48
C LYS A 648 8.14 -11.03 -18.88
N PHE A 649 9.18 -10.68 -19.63
CA PHE A 649 10.21 -9.69 -19.29
C PHE A 649 9.63 -8.26 -19.16
N ASP A 650 9.40 -7.68 -17.97
CA ASP A 650 9.64 -8.21 -16.63
C ASP A 650 8.36 -7.98 -15.81
N SER A 651 7.89 -9.03 -15.14
CA SER A 651 6.58 -9.05 -14.45
C SER A 651 6.62 -9.86 -13.15
N ALA A 652 7.82 -9.97 -12.57
CA ALA A 652 8.03 -10.46 -11.21
C ALA A 652 7.58 -9.43 -10.17
N SER A 653 7.22 -9.91 -8.99
CA SER A 653 6.97 -9.07 -7.82
C SER A 653 8.24 -8.37 -7.32
N VAL A 654 8.08 -7.50 -6.32
CA VAL A 654 9.18 -6.86 -5.60
C VAL A 654 8.90 -6.97 -4.11
N VAL A 655 9.84 -7.52 -3.34
CA VAL A 655 9.67 -7.71 -1.88
C VAL A 655 10.57 -6.76 -1.09
N CYS A 656 10.02 -6.21 -0.01
CA CYS A 656 10.76 -5.44 0.98
C CYS A 656 10.55 -6.09 2.35
N ALA A 657 11.64 -6.54 2.98
CA ALA A 657 11.56 -7.31 4.23
C ALA A 657 12.63 -6.87 5.24
N ILE A 658 12.24 -6.85 6.51
CA ILE A 658 13.13 -6.63 7.67
C ILE A 658 12.87 -7.73 8.69
N GLY A 659 13.87 -8.57 8.93
CA GLY A 659 13.88 -9.61 9.96
C GLY A 659 14.71 -9.18 11.17
N ARG A 660 14.35 -9.60 12.38
CA ARG A 660 15.09 -9.25 13.61
C ARG A 660 15.30 -10.47 14.48
N ASN A 661 16.48 -10.55 15.09
CA ASN A 661 16.76 -11.49 16.18
C ASN A 661 17.30 -10.74 17.41
N ALA A 662 17.71 -11.47 18.45
CA ALA A 662 18.23 -10.90 19.70
C ALA A 662 19.57 -10.13 19.57
N THR A 663 20.21 -10.14 18.39
CA THR A 663 21.55 -9.56 18.15
C THR A 663 21.61 -8.51 17.04
N ALA A 664 20.68 -8.54 16.07
CA ALA A 664 20.70 -7.61 14.93
C ALA A 664 19.31 -7.48 14.27
N VAL A 665 19.15 -6.36 13.57
CA VAL A 665 18.08 -6.09 12.60
C VAL A 665 18.66 -6.27 11.19
N TYR A 666 18.10 -7.21 10.44
CA TYR A 666 18.47 -7.53 9.07
C TYR A 666 17.44 -6.92 8.13
N ALA A 667 17.86 -6.24 7.06
CA ALA A 667 16.96 -5.71 6.05
C ALA A 667 17.43 -6.09 4.65
N ASN A 668 16.51 -6.49 3.79
CA ASN A 668 16.82 -6.76 2.38
C ASN A 668 15.72 -6.20 1.48
N ALA A 669 16.11 -5.33 0.55
CA ALA A 669 15.26 -4.85 -0.53
C ALA A 669 15.59 -5.60 -1.82
N ASP A 670 14.55 -6.04 -2.54
CA ASP A 670 14.67 -6.89 -3.71
C ASP A 670 15.49 -6.25 -4.86
N TYR A 671 16.40 -7.05 -5.40
CA TYR A 671 17.29 -6.67 -6.48
C TYR A 671 16.55 -6.32 -7.78
N ARG A 672 15.33 -6.86 -7.98
CA ARG A 672 14.51 -6.71 -9.19
C ARG A 672 14.09 -5.26 -9.47
N LYS A 673 13.77 -4.48 -8.42
CA LYS A 673 13.47 -3.03 -8.53
C LYS A 673 14.69 -2.13 -8.27
N ARG A 674 15.82 -2.73 -7.86
CA ARG A 674 17.03 -2.07 -7.34
C ARG A 674 16.74 -1.18 -6.12
N GLY A 675 15.94 -1.73 -5.19
CA GLY A 675 15.68 -1.09 -3.91
C GLY A 675 16.92 -1.00 -3.01
N GLY A 676 16.76 -0.36 -1.86
CA GLY A 676 17.83 -0.18 -0.88
C GLY A 676 17.34 -0.31 0.56
N VAL A 677 18.30 -0.31 1.49
CA VAL A 677 18.07 -0.42 2.92
C VAL A 677 19.02 0.51 3.68
N SER A 678 18.57 1.05 4.81
CA SER A 678 19.41 1.85 5.71
C SER A 678 18.93 1.73 7.14
N GLY A 679 19.83 1.91 8.10
CA GLY A 679 19.57 1.69 9.51
C GLY A 679 20.71 2.21 10.38
N PHE A 680 20.71 1.79 11.64
CA PHE A 680 21.76 1.99 12.63
C PHE A 680 21.60 0.95 13.73
#